data_AF-A0A8J8TM57-F1
#
_entry.id   AF-A0A8J8TM57-F1
#
_cell.length_a   1.000
_cell.length_b   1.000
_cell.length_c   1.000
_cell.angle_alpha   90.00
_cell.angle_beta   90.00
_cell.angle_gamma   90.00
#
_symmetry.space_group_name_H-M   'P 1'
#
loop_
_entity.id
_entity.type
_entity.pdbx_description
1 polymer ?
#
loop_
_entity_poly.entity_id
_entity_poly.type
_entity_poly.pdbx_seq_one_letter_code
_entity_poly.pdbx_strand_id
1 'polypeptide(L)'
;MCRCWNRNIVDSYINLNKTCDNQLNEECIIEILIKLIKRLRDGTLVYVPIEKGASYADKLASILSSHGINAVSILSSSISKLEDFERESIDVLVGVATHYGVLVRGIDLPWRIKYAVFVGIPKFKFKIGETVHPLVLTRLLSIISLIKNDEELRKILGHIRRRLRNISPAALAMLAKDIKEDKIDDPLIKKGYEILNQSLKDKQILDRITEIGDIVLSGDYILMPDYLTYIQASGRTSRLYGSALTTGLSVLLIDNEKLFDILNKKLSLILDEINWLPFELDENKIGNISLDDIITKISEERENLRKIKTEGTISPSSLKVKTTLLIVESPNKARTIANFFSKPSSRTYGRIKVYETVLGDRLLIVTASGGHVYDLVTDSEYNISKEGESKIYGVTVKDHKFIPLYSTIKRCTNGHQIVQDIQTDKCPICSSPIVSDKTDTVRILRELALEADEVLIGTDPDTEGEKIAWDIYLAIRPYNNNIRRAEFHEVTRRAITNAINNPREFDLKLIKAQIVRRIEDRWLGFKLSEKVQTEFWSNYCENIKKQLPKLEEKVSSSKNEKSKEKLQKRIERIETLNCNRNQNLSAGRVQTPVLGWVVQRYEDYINPKNKKKFLIAKLSILSETTGSLTQYYLTIPKQANLKKGDRVTVRIEKVSENSEEFGPLPPYTTDTLLSDSSSILRISASETMKIAQDLFELGLITYHRTDSTRISNIGISVAESYLKSKQVDINKVFKPRTWGEGGAHEAIRPTRPLDEKLLRASIEEGDIDIPKRLTLNHFRVYDLIFRRFVSSQLPSLVLNKQIINIRAYSLNEEKIDLKLENDKIELVIGYKIKEGEEFTHVLESALYIPFKLYSPIDKSAEGNEYSAEVINVITRSTIQLYTEGELVSEMKRKQIGRPSTYATIISTLKKRRYVVESKTLKKLVPTDIGKEVYNYLNSKYSLIVSEDRTSNLLEKMSKIEDGKVDYIEVLKELYDEIQTIK
;
A
#
# COMPACT_ATOMS: atom_id res chain seq x y z
N MET A 1 1.32 26.47 -4.13
CA MET A 1 0.05 26.27 -4.86
C MET A 1 -0.98 25.68 -3.92
N CYS A 2 -2.12 26.35 -3.71
CA CYS A 2 -3.27 25.74 -3.04
C CYS A 2 -3.84 24.66 -3.97
N ARG A 3 -3.80 23.40 -3.53
CA ARG A 3 -4.47 22.27 -4.18
C ARG A 3 -5.74 22.01 -3.37
N CYS A 4 -6.80 22.79 -3.65
CA CYS A 4 -8.14 22.50 -3.15
C CYS A 4 -8.90 21.93 -4.35
N TRP A 5 -9.19 20.63 -4.34
CA TRP A 5 -9.83 19.92 -5.45
C TRP A 5 -11.34 19.71 -5.22
N ASN A 6 -11.91 20.36 -4.20
CA ASN A 6 -13.34 20.29 -3.90
C ASN A 6 -14.14 21.02 -4.98
N ARG A 7 -14.99 20.28 -5.68
CA ARG A 7 -15.88 20.81 -6.73
C ARG A 7 -17.20 20.03 -6.72
N ASN A 8 -18.31 20.73 -6.90
CA ASN A 8 -19.63 20.16 -7.16
C ASN A 8 -20.04 20.61 -8.58
N ILE A 9 -19.58 19.87 -9.58
CA ILE A 9 -19.70 20.25 -10.99
C ILE A 9 -20.28 19.10 -11.78
N VAL A 10 -21.25 19.39 -12.64
CA VAL A 10 -21.68 18.47 -13.69
C VAL A 10 -20.67 18.57 -14.83
N ASP A 11 -19.80 17.56 -14.96
CA ASP A 11 -18.86 17.48 -16.08
C ASP A 11 -19.54 16.84 -17.28
N SER A 12 -19.61 17.59 -18.37
CA SER A 12 -20.30 17.17 -19.58
C SER A 12 -19.44 17.39 -20.81
N TYR A 13 -19.73 16.66 -21.88
CA TYR A 13 -18.98 16.74 -23.13
C TYR A 13 -19.85 16.65 -24.36
N ILE A 14 -19.41 17.30 -25.43
CA ILE A 14 -19.96 17.15 -26.79
C ILE A 14 -18.88 16.54 -27.65
N ASN A 15 -19.18 15.42 -28.31
CA ASN A 15 -18.23 14.78 -29.23
C ASN A 15 -18.34 15.44 -30.62
N LEU A 16 -17.35 16.24 -31.00
CA LEU A 16 -17.37 16.99 -32.24
C LEU A 16 -17.24 16.08 -33.48
N ASN A 17 -16.55 14.93 -33.39
CA ASN A 17 -16.46 13.98 -34.51
C ASN A 17 -17.84 13.46 -34.92
N LYS A 18 -18.66 13.12 -33.92
CA LYS A 18 -20.03 12.63 -34.15
C LYS A 18 -20.99 13.73 -34.59
N THR A 19 -20.83 14.93 -34.07
CA THR A 19 -21.77 16.04 -34.29
C THR A 19 -21.50 16.79 -35.61
N CYS A 20 -20.27 16.76 -36.12
CA CYS A 20 -19.86 17.40 -37.37
C CYS A 20 -19.69 16.39 -38.54
N ASP A 21 -20.39 15.26 -38.52
CA ASP A 21 -20.33 14.22 -39.57
C ASP A 21 -18.89 13.80 -39.99
N ASN A 22 -17.97 13.68 -39.02
CA ASN A 22 -16.53 13.42 -39.22
C ASN A 22 -15.76 14.46 -40.07
N GLN A 23 -16.35 15.61 -40.39
CA GLN A 23 -15.67 16.76 -41.00
C GLN A 23 -15.47 17.86 -39.96
N LEU A 24 -14.44 17.69 -39.13
CA LEU A 24 -14.09 18.66 -38.08
C LEU A 24 -13.48 19.93 -38.69
N ASN A 25 -14.34 20.89 -39.05
CA ASN A 25 -13.94 22.22 -39.51
C ASN A 25 -14.22 23.29 -38.43
N GLU A 26 -13.58 24.45 -38.56
CA GLU A 26 -13.72 25.54 -37.58
C GLU A 26 -15.14 26.13 -37.56
N GLU A 27 -15.85 26.09 -38.70
CA GLU A 27 -17.24 26.56 -38.82
C GLU A 27 -18.20 25.73 -37.97
N CYS A 28 -18.15 24.40 -38.04
CA CYS A 28 -19.02 23.54 -37.25
C CYS A 28 -18.81 23.74 -35.74
N ILE A 29 -17.55 23.89 -35.28
CA ILE A 29 -17.24 24.15 -33.87
C ILE A 29 -17.88 25.47 -33.41
N ILE A 30 -17.79 26.51 -34.25
CA ILE A 30 -18.38 27.82 -33.96
C ILE A 30 -19.91 27.74 -33.93
N GLU A 31 -20.55 27.01 -34.84
CA GLU A 31 -22.00 26.82 -34.84
C GLU A 31 -22.49 26.11 -33.57
N ILE A 32 -21.83 25.02 -33.18
CA ILE A 32 -22.13 24.29 -31.95
C ILE A 32 -21.93 25.19 -30.74
N LEU A 33 -20.84 25.96 -30.70
CA LEU A 33 -20.58 26.92 -29.63
C LEU A 33 -21.67 27.98 -29.54
N ILE A 34 -22.11 28.55 -30.67
CA ILE A 34 -23.19 29.55 -30.68
C ILE A 34 -24.49 28.94 -30.14
N LYS A 35 -24.88 27.74 -30.58
CA LYS A 35 -26.08 27.05 -30.07
C LYS A 35 -25.99 26.80 -28.57
N LEU A 36 -24.83 26.34 -28.09
CA LEU A 36 -24.57 26.07 -26.68
C LEU A 36 -24.63 27.35 -25.83
N ILE A 37 -23.94 28.41 -26.25
CA ILE A 37 -23.90 29.67 -25.50
C ILE A 37 -25.26 30.38 -25.53
N LYS A 38 -26.08 30.22 -26.58
CA LYS A 38 -27.46 30.73 -26.56
C LYS A 38 -28.31 30.11 -25.44
N ARG A 39 -28.04 28.86 -25.05
CA ARG A 39 -28.73 28.16 -23.96
C ARG A 39 -28.19 28.54 -22.59
N LEU A 40 -26.86 28.61 -22.43
CA LEU A 40 -26.22 28.90 -21.15
C LEU A 40 -26.18 30.40 -20.82
N ARG A 41 -25.82 31.21 -21.82
CA ARG A 41 -25.68 32.67 -21.86
C ARG A 41 -25.08 33.28 -20.61
N ASP A 42 -25.90 33.54 -19.61
CA ASP A 42 -25.59 34.33 -18.42
C ASP A 42 -24.51 33.70 -17.52
N GLY A 43 -23.43 34.44 -17.25
CA GLY A 43 -22.39 34.00 -16.31
C GLY A 43 -21.49 32.89 -16.88
N THR A 44 -21.30 32.85 -18.20
CA THR A 44 -20.53 31.80 -18.89
C THR A 44 -19.07 32.22 -19.10
N LEU A 45 -18.13 31.33 -18.79
CA LEU A 45 -16.72 31.45 -19.14
C LEU A 45 -16.39 30.52 -20.30
N VAL A 46 -15.85 31.06 -21.39
CA VAL A 46 -15.42 30.32 -22.58
C VAL A 46 -13.90 30.25 -22.63
N TYR A 47 -13.38 29.03 -22.62
CA TYR A 47 -11.97 28.72 -22.58
C TYR A 47 -11.48 28.23 -23.94
N VAL A 48 -10.49 28.95 -24.48
CA VAL A 48 -9.86 28.70 -25.77
C VAL A 48 -8.54 27.93 -25.59
N PRO A 49 -8.20 26.95 -26.44
CA PRO A 49 -6.92 26.23 -26.37
C PRO A 49 -5.70 27.14 -26.47
N ILE A 50 -4.62 26.79 -25.77
CA ILE A 50 -3.40 27.61 -25.64
C ILE A 50 -2.78 27.92 -27.00
N GLU A 51 -2.79 26.95 -27.91
CA GLU A 51 -2.23 27.04 -29.25
C GLU A 51 -3.00 27.97 -30.20
N LYS A 52 -4.28 28.25 -29.92
CA LYS A 52 -5.09 29.19 -30.70
C LYS A 52 -4.87 30.64 -30.25
N GLY A 53 -4.46 30.83 -28.99
CA GLY A 53 -4.01 32.11 -28.47
C GLY A 53 -5.10 33.17 -28.29
N ALA A 54 -4.67 34.38 -27.95
CA ALA A 54 -5.54 35.51 -27.63
C ALA A 54 -6.34 36.04 -28.83
N SER A 55 -5.73 36.09 -30.02
CA SER A 55 -6.40 36.59 -31.23
C SER A 55 -7.63 35.76 -31.60
N TYR A 56 -7.57 34.44 -31.36
CA TYR A 56 -8.72 33.57 -31.57
C TYR A 56 -9.82 33.79 -30.52
N ALA A 57 -9.46 34.10 -29.28
CA ALA A 57 -10.43 34.49 -28.25
C ALA A 57 -11.15 35.79 -28.62
N ASP A 58 -10.44 36.80 -29.16
CA ASP A 58 -11.03 38.04 -29.68
C ASP A 58 -11.99 37.77 -30.84
N LYS A 59 -11.59 36.89 -31.77
CA LYS A 59 -12.42 36.45 -32.90
C LYS A 59 -13.72 35.79 -32.40
N LEU A 60 -13.64 34.85 -31.47
CA LEU A 60 -14.81 34.17 -30.92
C LEU A 60 -15.74 35.13 -30.16
N ALA A 61 -15.21 36.04 -29.36
CA ALA A 61 -16.01 37.05 -28.66
C ALA A 61 -16.78 37.95 -29.64
N SER A 62 -16.13 38.36 -30.74
CA SER A 62 -16.76 39.16 -31.80
C SER A 62 -17.87 38.40 -32.52
N ILE A 63 -17.66 37.10 -32.81
CA ILE A 63 -18.66 36.23 -33.43
C ILE A 63 -19.88 36.02 -32.52
N LEU A 64 -19.66 35.80 -31.21
CA LEU A 64 -20.75 35.67 -30.26
C LEU A 64 -21.56 36.98 -30.16
N SER A 65 -20.87 38.12 -30.18
CA SER A 65 -21.49 39.46 -30.18
C SER A 65 -22.35 39.71 -31.42
N SER A 66 -21.90 39.32 -32.61
CA SER A 66 -22.70 39.47 -33.84
C SER A 66 -23.96 38.58 -33.85
N HIS A 67 -24.03 37.57 -32.99
CA HIS A 67 -25.18 36.68 -32.82
C HIS A 67 -26.05 37.04 -31.60
N GLY A 68 -25.92 38.27 -31.08
CA GLY A 68 -26.77 38.82 -30.03
C GLY A 68 -26.40 38.41 -28.60
N ILE A 69 -25.18 37.94 -28.36
CA ILE A 69 -24.68 37.54 -27.04
C ILE A 69 -23.65 38.57 -26.58
N ASN A 70 -23.80 39.18 -25.40
CA ASN A 70 -22.85 40.18 -24.91
C ASN A 70 -21.56 39.49 -24.44
N ALA A 71 -20.64 39.26 -25.37
CA ALA A 71 -19.42 38.48 -25.15
C ALA A 71 -18.16 39.34 -25.32
N VAL A 72 -17.23 39.25 -24.38
CA VAL A 72 -15.99 40.04 -24.41
C VAL A 72 -14.78 39.15 -24.14
N SER A 73 -13.70 39.37 -24.89
CA SER A 73 -12.43 38.72 -24.65
C SER A 73 -11.66 39.40 -23.51
N ILE A 74 -10.93 38.62 -22.71
CA ILE A 74 -10.15 39.12 -21.59
C ILE A 74 -8.67 38.78 -21.69
N LEU A 75 -7.84 39.79 -21.42
CA LEU A 75 -6.39 39.72 -21.33
C LEU A 75 -5.94 40.11 -19.92
N SER A 76 -4.69 39.78 -19.59
CA SER A 76 -4.08 40.11 -18.29
C SER A 76 -4.07 41.60 -17.95
N SER A 77 -4.23 42.48 -18.94
CA SER A 77 -4.24 43.94 -18.80
C SER A 77 -5.64 44.56 -18.60
N SER A 78 -6.73 43.78 -18.60
CA SER A 78 -8.10 44.29 -18.76
C SER A 78 -9.01 44.05 -17.55
N ILE A 79 -8.65 44.57 -16.36
CA ILE A 79 -9.42 44.37 -15.12
C ILE A 79 -10.83 45.00 -15.17
N SER A 80 -11.00 46.14 -15.85
CA SER A 80 -12.30 46.84 -15.93
C SER A 80 -13.43 45.98 -16.52
N LYS A 81 -13.10 45.10 -17.47
CA LYS A 81 -14.06 44.15 -18.07
C LYS A 81 -14.61 43.13 -17.08
N LEU A 82 -13.92 42.87 -15.96
CA LEU A 82 -14.42 42.01 -14.88
C LEU A 82 -15.52 42.68 -14.08
N GLU A 83 -15.41 44.00 -13.86
CA GLU A 83 -16.43 44.76 -13.15
C GLU A 83 -17.72 44.82 -13.97
N ASP A 84 -17.61 45.01 -15.29
CA ASP A 84 -18.73 44.96 -16.22
C ASP A 84 -19.42 43.58 -16.23
N PHE A 85 -18.64 42.50 -16.24
CA PHE A 85 -19.16 41.15 -16.11
C PHE A 85 -19.85 40.93 -14.76
N GLU A 86 -19.31 41.46 -13.66
CA GLU A 86 -19.94 41.37 -12.34
C GLU A 86 -21.28 42.13 -12.28
N ARG A 87 -21.37 43.28 -12.95
CA ARG A 87 -22.57 44.13 -13.06
C ARG A 87 -23.59 43.66 -14.09
N GLU A 88 -23.36 42.51 -14.71
CA GLU A 88 -24.27 41.90 -15.70
C GLU A 88 -24.40 42.68 -17.03
N SER A 89 -23.49 43.62 -17.31
CA SER A 89 -23.43 44.25 -18.65
C SER A 89 -22.76 43.34 -19.68
N ILE A 90 -22.01 42.32 -19.23
CA ILE A 90 -21.41 41.27 -20.05
C ILE A 90 -21.97 39.91 -19.61
N ASP A 91 -22.43 39.12 -20.58
CA ASP A 91 -22.98 37.77 -20.37
C ASP A 91 -21.87 36.71 -20.35
N VAL A 92 -20.87 36.88 -21.22
CA VAL A 92 -19.86 35.85 -21.54
C VAL A 92 -18.45 36.44 -21.56
N LEU A 93 -17.52 35.79 -20.86
CA LEU A 93 -16.10 36.10 -20.96
C LEU A 93 -15.37 35.02 -21.77
N VAL A 94 -14.59 35.43 -22.76
CA VAL A 94 -13.78 34.53 -23.60
C VAL A 94 -12.30 34.74 -23.32
N GLY A 95 -11.53 33.66 -23.18
CA GLY A 95 -10.09 33.79 -23.10
C GLY A 95 -9.34 32.48 -23.07
N VAL A 96 -8.01 32.58 -23.02
CA VAL A 96 -7.13 31.43 -23.22
C VAL A 96 -7.06 30.56 -21.97
N ALA A 97 -7.23 29.25 -22.14
CA ALA A 97 -7.14 28.20 -21.14
C ALA A 97 -5.68 27.98 -20.71
N THR A 98 -5.09 28.96 -20.03
CA THR A 98 -3.76 28.82 -19.45
C THR A 98 -3.87 28.77 -17.93
N HIS A 99 -3.11 27.87 -17.29
CA HIS A 99 -3.10 27.72 -15.83
C HIS A 99 -2.87 29.02 -15.04
N TYR A 100 -2.23 30.02 -15.66
CA TYR A 100 -1.93 31.32 -15.07
C TYR A 100 -2.77 32.46 -15.63
N GLY A 101 -3.66 32.18 -16.59
CA GLY A 101 -4.54 33.17 -17.19
C GLY A 101 -5.54 33.73 -16.19
N VAL A 102 -5.98 34.97 -16.43
CA VAL A 102 -6.94 35.67 -15.55
C VAL A 102 -8.22 34.86 -15.38
N LEU A 103 -8.79 34.30 -16.45
CA LEU A 103 -10.01 33.47 -16.37
C LEU A 103 -9.84 32.18 -15.57
N VAL A 104 -8.64 31.64 -15.49
CA VAL A 104 -8.37 30.35 -14.83
C VAL A 104 -7.98 30.54 -13.36
N ARG A 105 -7.26 31.63 -13.05
CA ARG A 105 -6.77 31.91 -11.68
C ARG A 105 -7.20 33.24 -11.06
N GLY A 106 -7.33 34.28 -11.86
CA GLY A 106 -7.46 35.68 -11.43
C GLY A 106 -8.89 36.17 -11.19
N ILE A 107 -9.91 35.33 -11.36
CA ILE A 107 -11.31 35.73 -11.13
C ILE A 107 -11.91 34.93 -9.96
N ASP A 108 -12.59 35.63 -9.06
CA ASP A 108 -13.31 35.04 -7.93
C ASP A 108 -14.69 35.70 -7.76
N LEU A 109 -15.63 35.35 -8.64
CA LEU A 109 -16.99 35.87 -8.67
C LEU A 109 -18.03 34.74 -8.53
N PRO A 110 -18.10 34.04 -7.39
CA PRO A 110 -18.93 32.85 -7.22
C PRO A 110 -20.44 33.10 -7.38
N TRP A 111 -20.90 34.33 -7.19
CA TRP A 111 -22.30 34.75 -7.40
C TRP A 111 -22.65 35.07 -8.86
N ARG A 112 -21.64 35.17 -9.75
CA ARG A 112 -21.82 35.49 -11.18
C ARG A 112 -21.50 34.30 -12.07
N ILE A 113 -20.42 33.56 -11.76
CA ILE A 113 -19.93 32.48 -12.61
C ILE A 113 -20.80 31.23 -12.42
N LYS A 114 -21.39 30.75 -13.52
CA LYS A 114 -22.29 29.59 -13.55
C LYS A 114 -21.72 28.44 -14.38
N TYR A 115 -21.13 28.76 -15.53
CA TYR A 115 -20.79 27.79 -16.56
C TYR A 115 -19.34 27.94 -17.06
N ALA A 116 -18.70 26.82 -17.37
CA ALA A 116 -17.40 26.78 -18.03
C ALA A 116 -17.52 25.97 -19.32
N VAL A 117 -17.18 26.57 -20.46
CA VAL A 117 -17.22 25.93 -21.78
C VAL A 117 -15.81 25.89 -22.34
N PHE A 118 -15.32 24.70 -22.70
CA PHE A 118 -13.99 24.51 -23.28
C PHE A 118 -14.11 24.20 -24.76
N VAL A 119 -13.58 25.09 -25.60
CA VAL A 119 -13.60 24.97 -27.07
C VAL A 119 -12.44 24.09 -27.54
N GLY A 120 -12.45 22.82 -27.13
CA GLY A 120 -11.35 21.87 -27.30
C GLY A 120 -10.69 21.49 -25.98
N ILE A 121 -9.96 20.38 -25.99
CA ILE A 121 -9.28 19.86 -24.79
C ILE A 121 -8.09 20.77 -24.43
N PRO A 122 -8.02 21.32 -23.19
CA PRO A 122 -6.83 22.02 -22.72
C PRO A 122 -5.60 21.11 -22.81
N LYS A 123 -4.60 21.51 -23.58
CA LYS A 123 -3.44 20.67 -23.90
C LYS A 123 -2.17 21.46 -24.13
N PHE A 124 -1.05 20.84 -23.83
CA PHE A 124 0.25 21.23 -24.34
C PHE A 124 0.45 20.59 -25.72
N LYS A 125 0.83 21.40 -26.71
CA LYS A 125 1.20 20.97 -28.05
C LYS A 125 2.60 21.50 -28.34
N PHE A 126 3.51 20.60 -28.72
CA PHE A 126 4.88 20.97 -29.09
C PHE A 126 5.39 20.04 -30.18
N LYS A 127 6.27 20.55 -31.04
CA LYS A 127 6.91 19.75 -32.09
C LYS A 127 8.08 18.96 -31.52
N ILE A 128 8.33 17.76 -32.05
CA ILE A 128 9.52 16.98 -31.67
C ILE A 128 10.79 17.80 -31.98
N GLY A 129 11.63 18.00 -30.95
CA GLY A 129 12.84 18.84 -31.02
C GLY A 129 12.65 20.31 -30.62
N GLU A 130 11.42 20.74 -30.37
CA GLU A 130 11.13 22.06 -29.78
C GLU A 130 11.39 22.05 -28.27
N THR A 131 11.87 23.18 -27.74
CA THR A 131 12.06 23.36 -26.30
C THR A 131 10.71 23.39 -25.58
N VAL A 132 10.47 22.41 -24.72
CA VAL A 132 9.21 22.25 -23.97
C VAL A 132 9.17 23.10 -22.70
N HIS A 133 7.98 23.35 -22.17
CA HIS A 133 7.80 24.03 -20.88
C HIS A 133 8.45 23.22 -19.71
N PRO A 134 9.02 23.85 -18.67
CA PRO A 134 9.73 23.15 -17.58
C PRO A 134 8.93 22.04 -16.88
N LEU A 135 7.63 22.24 -16.70
CA LEU A 135 6.75 21.21 -16.13
C LEU A 135 6.63 19.99 -17.05
N VAL A 136 6.53 20.22 -18.37
CA VAL A 136 6.49 19.18 -19.39
C VAL A 136 7.83 18.43 -19.43
N LEU A 137 8.95 19.16 -19.34
CA LEU A 137 10.30 18.57 -19.23
C LEU A 137 10.36 17.57 -18.07
N THR A 138 9.97 17.99 -16.86
CA THR A 138 10.05 17.08 -15.71
C THR A 138 9.18 15.85 -15.89
N ARG A 139 8.00 15.99 -16.48
CA ARG A 139 7.07 14.88 -16.73
C ARG A 139 7.66 13.87 -17.70
N LEU A 140 8.11 14.31 -18.87
CA LEU A 140 8.71 13.44 -19.88
C LEU A 140 9.99 12.77 -19.40
N LEU A 141 10.88 13.50 -18.71
CA LEU A 141 12.09 12.91 -18.13
C LEU A 141 11.78 11.84 -17.08
N SER A 142 10.69 11.99 -16.31
CA SER A 142 10.23 10.97 -15.35
C SER A 142 9.94 9.66 -16.05
N ILE A 143 9.15 9.72 -17.12
CA ILE A 143 8.79 8.55 -17.94
C ILE A 143 10.03 7.95 -18.61
N ILE A 144 10.90 8.78 -19.17
CA ILE A 144 12.17 8.33 -19.78
C ILE A 144 13.04 7.62 -18.75
N SER A 145 13.12 8.13 -17.51
CA SER A 145 13.88 7.51 -16.43
C SER A 145 13.34 6.14 -16.04
N LEU A 146 12.02 5.94 -16.10
CA LEU A 146 11.39 4.63 -15.90
C LEU A 146 11.70 3.68 -17.05
N ILE A 147 11.59 4.15 -18.30
CA ILE A 147 11.85 3.34 -19.50
C ILE A 147 13.31 2.89 -19.57
N LYS A 148 14.26 3.81 -19.36
CA LYS A 148 15.70 3.54 -19.40
C LYS A 148 16.24 2.90 -18.11
N ASN A 149 15.46 2.94 -17.03
CA ASN A 149 15.89 2.59 -15.68
C ASN A 149 17.18 3.31 -15.21
N ASP A 150 17.41 4.53 -15.68
CA ASP A 150 18.64 5.31 -15.47
C ASP A 150 18.65 6.00 -14.10
N GLU A 151 19.63 5.67 -13.26
CA GLU A 151 19.76 6.21 -11.90
C GLU A 151 20.34 7.63 -11.84
N GLU A 152 21.21 8.00 -12.79
CA GLU A 152 21.75 9.35 -12.87
C GLU A 152 20.68 10.33 -13.33
N LEU A 153 19.84 9.93 -14.30
CA LEU A 153 18.69 10.73 -14.70
C LEU A 153 17.72 10.95 -13.53
N ARG A 154 17.53 9.96 -12.64
CA ARG A 154 16.72 10.13 -11.42
C ARG A 154 17.28 11.19 -10.47
N LYS A 155 18.62 11.25 -10.32
CA LYS A 155 19.27 12.28 -9.49
C LYS A 155 19.05 13.66 -10.09
N ILE A 156 19.32 13.82 -11.39
CA ILE A 156 19.10 15.08 -12.12
C ILE A 156 17.66 15.55 -11.98
N LEU A 157 16.69 14.66 -12.24
CA LEU A 157 15.26 14.92 -12.05
C LEU A 157 14.92 15.37 -10.63
N GLY A 158 15.48 14.72 -9.62
CA GLY A 158 15.30 15.09 -8.22
C GLY A 158 15.73 16.54 -7.93
N HIS A 159 16.84 16.98 -8.52
CA HIS A 159 17.31 18.36 -8.41
C HIS A 159 16.40 19.35 -9.15
N ILE A 160 16.05 19.06 -10.42
CA ILE A 160 15.16 19.92 -11.22
C ILE A 160 13.81 20.10 -10.51
N ARG A 161 13.18 19.01 -10.06
CA ARG A 161 11.89 19.07 -9.35
C ARG A 161 11.97 19.89 -8.06
N ARG A 162 13.06 19.75 -7.29
CA ARG A 162 13.22 20.50 -6.03
C ARG A 162 13.32 22.00 -6.28
N ARG A 163 13.95 22.43 -7.38
CA ARG A 163 13.94 23.84 -7.82
C ARG A 163 12.55 24.28 -8.27
N LEU A 164 11.90 23.53 -9.15
CA LEU A 164 10.59 23.92 -9.69
C LEU A 164 9.47 23.94 -8.64
N ARG A 165 9.54 23.10 -7.59
CA ARG A 165 8.50 23.01 -6.55
C ARG A 165 8.28 24.31 -5.77
N ASN A 166 9.32 25.12 -5.60
CA ASN A 166 9.29 26.34 -4.80
C ASN A 166 9.29 27.62 -5.63
N ILE A 167 9.29 27.50 -6.96
CA ILE A 167 9.24 28.63 -7.87
C ILE A 167 7.81 29.23 -7.87
N SER A 168 7.72 30.55 -7.83
CA SER A 168 6.44 31.25 -7.97
C SER A 168 5.89 31.11 -9.39
N PRO A 169 4.56 31.20 -9.59
CA PRO A 169 3.93 31.27 -10.90
C PRO A 169 4.62 32.21 -11.90
N ALA A 170 4.93 33.43 -11.47
CA ALA A 170 5.58 34.43 -12.30
C ALA A 170 7.03 34.04 -12.65
N ALA A 171 7.79 33.55 -11.68
CA ALA A 171 9.16 33.08 -11.91
C ALA A 171 9.20 31.85 -12.82
N LEU A 172 8.19 30.98 -12.79
CA LEU A 172 8.09 29.84 -13.73
C LEU A 172 7.83 30.33 -15.16
N ALA A 173 6.94 31.31 -15.32
CA ALA A 173 6.64 31.90 -16.62
C ALA A 173 7.86 32.62 -17.20
N MET A 174 8.63 33.34 -16.36
CA MET A 174 9.91 33.93 -16.74
C MET A 174 10.91 32.86 -17.16
N LEU A 175 11.10 31.82 -16.33
CA LEU A 175 11.97 30.70 -16.66
C LEU A 175 11.57 30.03 -17.98
N ALA A 176 10.28 29.81 -18.23
CA ALA A 176 9.79 29.24 -19.48
C ALA A 176 10.07 30.15 -20.69
N LYS A 177 10.02 31.48 -20.50
CA LYS A 177 10.39 32.46 -21.53
C LYS A 177 11.90 32.46 -21.77
N ASP A 178 12.71 32.52 -20.72
CA ASP A 178 14.18 32.49 -20.80
C ASP A 178 14.66 31.22 -21.50
N ILE A 179 14.03 30.08 -21.21
CA ILE A 179 14.26 28.79 -21.88
C ILE A 179 13.93 28.85 -23.38
N LYS A 180 12.83 29.51 -23.78
CA LYS A 180 12.50 29.70 -25.21
C LYS A 180 13.49 30.63 -25.92
N GLU A 181 14.05 31.59 -25.20
CA GLU A 181 15.08 32.52 -25.70
C GLU A 181 16.52 31.98 -25.57
N ASP A 182 16.69 30.70 -25.20
CA ASP A 182 17.97 30.00 -24.99
C ASP A 182 18.89 30.65 -23.92
N LYS A 183 18.31 31.32 -22.93
CA LYS A 183 18.98 31.96 -21.78
C LYS A 183 18.94 31.08 -20.54
N ILE A 184 19.37 29.82 -20.66
CA ILE A 184 19.33 28.84 -19.56
C ILE A 184 20.64 28.83 -18.79
N ASP A 185 20.67 29.44 -17.61
CA ASP A 185 21.86 29.46 -16.74
C ASP A 185 22.04 28.16 -15.92
N ASP A 186 21.00 27.33 -15.79
CA ASP A 186 21.03 26.11 -14.97
C ASP A 186 21.56 24.90 -15.76
N PRO A 187 22.77 24.38 -15.42
CA PRO A 187 23.37 23.27 -16.15
C PRO A 187 22.58 21.96 -16.02
N LEU A 188 21.84 21.76 -14.92
CA LEU A 188 21.04 20.54 -14.73
C LEU A 188 19.77 20.58 -15.57
N ILE A 189 19.12 21.75 -15.68
CA ILE A 189 17.96 21.93 -16.56
C ILE A 189 18.39 21.76 -18.03
N LYS A 190 19.52 22.36 -18.42
CA LYS A 190 20.08 22.22 -19.77
C LYS A 190 20.37 20.76 -20.13
N LYS A 191 21.07 20.04 -19.25
CA LYS A 191 21.30 18.59 -19.40
C LYS A 191 19.99 17.79 -19.47
N GLY A 192 18.96 18.21 -18.72
CA GLY A 192 17.62 17.64 -18.81
C GLY A 192 17.03 17.76 -20.22
N TYR A 193 17.07 18.94 -20.83
CA TYR A 193 16.60 19.16 -22.21
C TYR A 193 17.40 18.36 -23.24
N GLU A 194 18.72 18.25 -23.08
CA GLU A 194 19.57 17.44 -23.96
C GLU A 194 19.15 15.97 -23.94
N ILE A 195 18.97 15.39 -22.74
CA ILE A 195 18.52 14.00 -22.58
C ILE A 195 17.12 13.80 -23.18
N LEU A 196 16.21 14.76 -22.96
CA LEU A 196 14.87 14.71 -23.53
C LEU A 196 14.93 14.68 -25.06
N ASN A 197 15.63 15.63 -25.67
CA ASN A 197 15.72 15.77 -27.12
C ASN A 197 16.40 14.56 -27.78
N GLN A 198 17.41 13.98 -27.15
CA GLN A 198 18.01 12.72 -27.61
C GLN A 198 17.01 11.55 -27.53
N SER A 199 16.25 11.48 -26.44
CA SER A 199 15.32 10.37 -26.21
C SER A 199 14.08 10.44 -27.11
N LEU A 200 13.59 11.64 -27.45
CA LEU A 200 12.44 11.81 -28.35
C LEU A 200 12.76 11.52 -29.82
N LYS A 201 14.05 11.49 -30.21
CA LYS A 201 14.48 11.08 -31.56
C LYS A 201 14.49 9.55 -31.75
N ASP A 202 14.54 8.80 -30.66
CA ASP A 202 14.50 7.35 -30.69
C ASP A 202 13.05 6.87 -30.76
N LYS A 203 12.68 6.24 -31.88
CA LYS A 203 11.32 5.76 -32.14
C LYS A 203 10.86 4.72 -31.11
N GLN A 204 11.74 3.82 -30.66
CA GLN A 204 11.39 2.81 -29.66
C GLN A 204 11.08 3.45 -28.31
N ILE A 205 11.83 4.50 -27.94
CA ILE A 205 11.55 5.24 -26.71
C ILE A 205 10.25 6.03 -26.86
N LEU A 206 10.03 6.69 -27.99
CA LEU A 206 8.82 7.48 -28.25
C LEU A 206 7.54 6.63 -28.19
N ASP A 207 7.57 5.43 -28.77
CA ASP A 207 6.45 4.47 -28.70
C ASP A 207 6.17 4.07 -27.24
N ARG A 208 7.21 3.77 -26.46
CA ARG A 208 7.07 3.45 -25.03
C ARG A 208 6.62 4.63 -24.17
N ILE A 209 7.03 5.86 -24.50
CA ILE A 209 6.50 7.06 -23.84
C ILE A 209 5.01 7.21 -24.18
N THR A 210 4.55 6.80 -25.35
CA THR A 210 3.12 6.86 -25.70
C THR A 210 2.30 5.78 -24.99
N GLU A 211 2.88 4.61 -24.74
CA GLU A 211 2.25 3.52 -23.97
C GLU A 211 2.16 3.82 -22.47
N ILE A 212 3.25 4.30 -21.88
CA ILE A 212 3.38 4.54 -20.43
C ILE A 212 2.93 5.95 -20.07
N GLY A 213 3.32 6.90 -20.91
CA GLY A 213 3.08 8.31 -20.75
C GLY A 213 1.73 8.70 -21.31
N ASP A 214 1.08 9.57 -20.58
CA ASP A 214 -0.22 10.13 -20.90
C ASP A 214 -0.08 11.22 -22.00
N ILE A 215 0.36 10.81 -23.21
CA ILE A 215 0.58 11.64 -24.40
C ILE A 215 -0.06 11.03 -25.67
N VAL A 216 -0.34 11.86 -26.67
CA VAL A 216 -0.83 11.45 -28.00
C VAL A 216 0.10 12.02 -29.09
N LEU A 217 0.49 11.18 -30.05
CA LEU A 217 1.22 11.60 -31.24
C LEU A 217 0.25 12.04 -32.35
N SER A 218 0.51 13.18 -32.97
CA SER A 218 -0.27 13.72 -34.10
C SER A 218 0.68 14.28 -35.16
N GLY A 219 1.16 13.43 -36.07
CA GLY A 219 2.27 13.78 -36.97
C GLY A 219 3.56 14.03 -36.18
N ASP A 220 4.24 15.14 -36.46
CA ASP A 220 5.46 15.56 -35.73
C ASP A 220 5.17 16.23 -34.36
N TYR A 221 3.92 16.26 -33.93
CA TYR A 221 3.51 16.91 -32.69
C TYR A 221 3.19 15.92 -31.58
N ILE A 222 3.60 16.28 -30.37
CA ILE A 222 3.20 15.60 -29.14
C ILE A 222 2.12 16.44 -28.46
N LEU A 223 1.00 15.80 -28.15
CA LEU A 223 -0.13 16.38 -27.42
C LEU A 223 -0.18 15.79 -26.02
N MET A 224 -0.31 16.63 -25.01
CA MET A 224 -0.43 16.20 -23.62
C MET A 224 -1.54 16.98 -22.93
N PRO A 225 -2.52 16.33 -22.28
CA PRO A 225 -3.63 17.05 -21.68
C PRO A 225 -3.16 17.85 -20.47
N ASP A 226 -3.64 19.10 -20.37
CA ASP A 226 -3.43 19.99 -19.23
C ASP A 226 -4.63 19.88 -18.27
N TYR A 227 -4.67 18.76 -17.56
CA TYR A 227 -5.70 18.46 -16.57
C TYR A 227 -5.75 19.51 -15.45
N LEU A 228 -4.61 20.13 -15.10
CA LEU A 228 -4.54 21.16 -14.05
C LEU A 228 -5.32 22.41 -14.43
N THR A 229 -5.19 22.83 -15.70
CA THR A 229 -5.97 23.94 -16.25
C THR A 229 -7.45 23.59 -16.27
N TYR A 230 -7.82 22.39 -16.71
CA TYR A 230 -9.22 21.96 -16.70
C TYR A 230 -9.84 22.02 -15.30
N ILE A 231 -9.18 21.45 -14.28
CA ILE A 231 -9.71 21.45 -12.90
C ILE A 231 -9.84 22.88 -12.36
N GLN A 232 -8.84 23.75 -12.58
CA GLN A 232 -8.89 25.12 -12.07
C GLN A 232 -9.93 25.99 -12.77
N ALA A 233 -10.08 25.84 -14.08
CA ALA A 233 -11.04 26.57 -14.89
C ALA A 233 -12.47 26.13 -14.56
N SER A 234 -12.75 24.82 -14.59
CA SER A 234 -14.04 24.28 -14.20
C SER A 234 -14.36 24.63 -12.74
N GLY A 235 -13.40 24.53 -11.82
CA GLY A 235 -13.54 24.90 -10.41
C GLY A 235 -13.94 26.36 -10.15
N ARG A 236 -13.92 27.26 -11.16
CA ARG A 236 -14.46 28.62 -11.00
C ARG A 236 -15.99 28.65 -10.91
N THR A 237 -16.65 27.63 -11.44
CA THR A 237 -18.12 27.52 -11.42
C THR A 237 -18.65 26.97 -10.11
N SER A 238 -17.81 26.40 -9.24
CA SER A 238 -18.21 25.78 -7.97
C SER A 238 -17.32 26.29 -6.84
N ARG A 239 -17.91 26.95 -5.84
CA ARG A 239 -17.18 27.45 -4.67
C ARG A 239 -17.88 27.07 -3.39
N LEU A 240 -17.09 26.88 -2.34
CA LEU A 240 -17.62 26.65 -1.00
C LEU A 240 -18.15 27.97 -0.48
N TYR A 241 -19.44 28.01 -0.18
CA TYR A 241 -20.07 29.15 0.45
C TYR A 241 -21.01 28.65 1.55
N GLY A 242 -20.80 29.14 2.76
CA GLY A 242 -21.42 28.56 3.95
C GLY A 242 -21.06 27.10 4.14
N SER A 243 -22.07 26.22 4.22
CA SER A 243 -21.89 24.78 4.45
C SER A 243 -21.87 23.93 3.17
N ALA A 244 -22.07 24.52 1.98
CA ALA A 244 -22.24 23.76 0.74
C ALA A 244 -21.35 24.29 -0.40
N LEU A 245 -20.96 23.37 -1.28
CA LEU A 245 -20.34 23.70 -2.57
C LEU A 245 -21.44 24.05 -3.56
N THR A 246 -21.33 25.22 -4.18
CA THR A 246 -22.26 25.61 -5.24
C THR A 246 -22.14 24.65 -6.41
N THR A 247 -23.29 24.28 -6.99
CA THR A 247 -23.38 23.51 -8.22
C THR A 247 -22.87 24.37 -9.38
N GLY A 248 -22.09 23.77 -10.27
CA GLY A 248 -21.65 24.38 -11.54
C GLY A 248 -21.79 23.40 -12.69
N LEU A 249 -21.67 23.89 -13.92
CA LEU A 249 -21.66 23.04 -15.12
C LEU A 249 -20.41 23.34 -15.96
N SER A 250 -19.75 22.27 -16.39
CA SER A 250 -18.55 22.29 -17.23
C SER A 250 -18.84 21.52 -18.51
N VAL A 251 -18.72 22.15 -19.67
CA VAL A 251 -18.96 21.54 -20.98
C VAL A 251 -17.66 21.51 -21.78
N LEU A 252 -17.19 20.32 -22.15
CA LEU A 252 -15.98 20.11 -22.93
C LEU A 252 -16.32 19.71 -24.37
N LEU A 253 -15.91 20.50 -25.35
CA LEU A 253 -15.99 20.11 -26.76
C LEU A 253 -14.80 19.20 -27.08
N ILE A 254 -15.08 17.91 -27.34
CA ILE A 254 -14.04 16.91 -27.61
C ILE A 254 -13.65 16.98 -29.08
N ASP A 255 -12.42 17.44 -29.33
CA ASP A 255 -11.78 17.51 -30.64
C ASP A 255 -10.87 16.30 -30.93
N ASN A 256 -10.49 15.53 -29.89
CA ASN A 256 -9.65 14.34 -30.01
C ASN A 256 -10.00 13.31 -28.92
N GLU A 257 -10.60 12.18 -29.32
CA GLU A 257 -11.06 11.15 -28.38
C GLU A 257 -9.93 10.52 -27.57
N LYS A 258 -8.80 10.19 -28.21
CA LYS A 258 -7.63 9.61 -27.51
C LYS A 258 -7.10 10.55 -26.43
N LEU A 259 -7.06 11.86 -26.71
CA LEU A 259 -6.59 12.85 -25.74
C LEU A 259 -7.60 13.03 -24.60
N PHE A 260 -8.90 12.91 -24.88
CA PHE A 260 -9.96 12.94 -23.88
C PHE A 260 -9.87 11.73 -22.95
N ASP A 261 -9.61 10.53 -23.47
CA ASP A 261 -9.43 9.32 -22.65
C ASP A 261 -8.27 9.49 -21.67
N ILE A 262 -7.17 10.07 -22.12
CA ILE A 262 -6.02 10.37 -21.26
C ILE A 262 -6.36 11.44 -20.22
N LEU A 263 -7.07 12.50 -20.61
CA LEU A 263 -7.54 13.53 -19.68
C LEU A 263 -8.44 12.91 -18.60
N ASN A 264 -9.42 12.10 -19.00
CA ASN A 264 -10.34 11.41 -18.10
C ASN A 264 -9.60 10.46 -17.15
N LYS A 265 -8.66 9.68 -17.68
CA LYS A 265 -7.76 8.83 -16.88
C LYS A 265 -6.99 9.65 -15.85
N LYS A 266 -6.40 10.80 -16.22
CA LYS A 266 -5.68 11.67 -15.27
C LYS A 266 -6.60 12.28 -14.22
N LEU A 267 -7.76 12.77 -14.65
CA LEU A 267 -8.73 13.37 -13.75
C LEU A 267 -9.27 12.35 -12.76
N SER A 268 -9.53 11.10 -13.15
CA SER A 268 -10.01 10.04 -12.23
C SER A 268 -8.96 9.61 -11.19
N LEU A 269 -7.67 9.89 -11.42
CA LEU A 269 -6.62 9.68 -10.40
C LEU A 269 -6.58 10.79 -9.35
N ILE A 270 -7.01 11.99 -9.72
CA ILE A 270 -6.93 13.21 -8.89
C ILE A 270 -8.26 13.51 -8.21
N LEU A 271 -9.36 13.27 -8.93
CA LEU A 271 -10.74 13.51 -8.53
C LEU A 271 -11.41 12.15 -8.31
N ASP A 272 -11.92 11.92 -7.11
CA ASP A 272 -12.52 10.64 -6.74
C ASP A 272 -13.89 10.40 -7.43
N GLU A 273 -14.56 11.45 -7.89
CA GLU A 273 -15.88 11.41 -8.54
C GLU A 273 -15.88 12.26 -9.82
N ILE A 274 -15.21 11.79 -10.86
CA ILE A 274 -15.41 12.35 -12.21
C ILE A 274 -16.32 11.42 -13.01
N ASN A 275 -17.47 11.94 -13.41
CA ASN A 275 -18.40 11.26 -14.30
C ASN A 275 -18.73 12.19 -15.46
N TRP A 276 -18.26 11.81 -16.65
CA TRP A 276 -18.50 12.57 -17.86
C TRP A 276 -19.86 12.19 -18.44
N LEU A 277 -20.77 13.15 -18.49
CA LEU A 277 -22.09 12.95 -19.07
C LEU A 277 -22.15 13.50 -20.50
N PRO A 278 -22.61 12.73 -21.50
CA PRO A 278 -22.76 13.25 -22.85
C PRO A 278 -23.82 14.37 -22.86
N PHE A 279 -23.55 15.45 -23.60
CA PHE A 279 -24.52 16.52 -23.85
C PHE A 279 -25.13 16.35 -25.24
N GLU A 280 -26.42 16.04 -25.27
CA GLU A 280 -27.24 16.01 -26.47
C GLU A 280 -27.92 17.39 -26.65
N LEU A 281 -27.26 18.25 -27.44
CA LEU A 281 -27.62 19.67 -27.55
C LEU A 281 -29.05 19.89 -28.09
N ASP A 282 -29.46 19.09 -29.08
CA ASP A 282 -30.77 19.21 -29.72
C ASP A 282 -31.90 18.65 -28.85
N GLU A 283 -31.61 17.69 -27.97
CA GLU A 283 -32.56 17.14 -26.99
C GLU A 283 -32.62 17.94 -25.68
N ASN A 284 -31.73 18.91 -25.50
CA ASN A 284 -31.58 19.70 -24.26
C ASN A 284 -31.31 18.83 -23.02
N LYS A 285 -30.49 17.77 -23.18
CA LYS A 285 -30.19 16.80 -22.12
C LYS A 285 -28.70 16.62 -21.88
N ILE A 286 -28.35 16.36 -20.62
CA ILE A 286 -27.02 15.93 -20.17
C ILE A 286 -27.16 14.56 -19.51
N GLY A 287 -26.74 13.51 -20.22
CA GLY A 287 -27.07 12.13 -19.85
C GLY A 287 -28.59 11.95 -19.74
N ASN A 288 -29.09 11.62 -18.55
CA ASN A 288 -30.52 11.44 -18.28
C ASN A 288 -31.18 12.66 -17.62
N ILE A 289 -30.48 13.80 -17.53
CA ILE A 289 -30.91 14.99 -16.79
C ILE A 289 -31.26 16.11 -17.79
N SER A 290 -32.37 16.82 -17.57
CA SER A 290 -32.72 18.01 -18.35
C SER A 290 -31.73 19.15 -18.09
N LEU A 291 -31.30 19.85 -19.14
CA LEU A 291 -30.44 21.02 -18.99
C LEU A 291 -31.15 22.13 -18.18
N ASP A 292 -32.45 22.31 -18.38
CA ASP A 292 -33.22 23.37 -17.75
C ASP A 292 -33.28 23.19 -16.22
N ASP A 293 -33.33 21.94 -15.73
CA ASP A 293 -33.29 21.62 -14.30
C ASP A 293 -31.94 22.03 -13.69
N ILE A 294 -30.84 21.75 -14.40
CA ILE A 294 -29.48 22.12 -13.98
C ILE A 294 -29.33 23.65 -13.94
N ILE A 295 -29.79 24.35 -14.99
CA ILE A 295 -29.74 25.81 -15.09
C ILE A 295 -30.56 26.46 -13.96
N THR A 296 -31.75 25.94 -13.70
CA THR A 296 -32.65 26.44 -12.64
C THR A 296 -31.97 26.32 -11.28
N LYS A 297 -31.46 25.12 -10.94
CA LYS A 297 -30.74 24.88 -9.69
C LYS A 297 -29.53 25.80 -9.52
N ILE A 298 -28.69 25.93 -10.56
CA ILE A 298 -27.51 26.80 -10.51
C ILE A 298 -27.93 28.27 -10.30
N SER A 299 -28.96 28.72 -11.01
CA SER A 299 -29.41 30.12 -10.95
C SER A 299 -30.00 30.47 -9.60
N GLU A 300 -30.84 29.60 -9.02
CA GLU A 300 -31.38 29.76 -7.66
C GLU A 300 -30.24 29.87 -6.62
N GLU A 301 -29.24 29.00 -6.69
CA GLU A 301 -28.07 29.08 -5.80
C GLU A 301 -27.33 30.42 -5.96
N ARG A 302 -27.12 30.91 -7.19
CA ARG A 302 -26.44 32.20 -7.43
C ARG A 302 -27.25 33.38 -6.92
N GLU A 303 -28.56 33.40 -7.11
CA GLU A 303 -29.43 34.44 -6.57
C GLU A 303 -29.39 34.48 -5.04
N ASN A 304 -29.42 33.32 -4.39
CA ASN A 304 -29.27 33.23 -2.94
C ASN A 304 -27.92 33.81 -2.47
N LEU A 305 -26.82 33.48 -3.15
CA LEU A 305 -25.50 34.07 -2.84
C LEU A 305 -25.47 35.59 -3.01
N ARG A 306 -26.14 36.12 -4.05
CA ARG A 306 -26.21 37.56 -4.27
C ARG A 306 -26.98 38.26 -3.17
N LYS A 307 -28.16 37.73 -2.81
CA LYS A 307 -28.97 38.25 -1.69
C LYS A 307 -28.14 38.30 -0.42
N ILE A 308 -27.42 37.22 -0.09
CA ILE A 308 -26.54 37.19 1.07
C ILE A 308 -25.43 38.25 0.99
N LYS A 309 -24.80 38.41 -0.19
CA LYS A 309 -23.76 39.42 -0.42
C LYS A 309 -24.29 40.86 -0.25
N THR A 310 -25.51 41.14 -0.72
CA THR A 310 -26.09 42.50 -0.69
C THR A 310 -26.76 42.85 0.63
N GLU A 311 -27.41 41.89 1.29
CA GLU A 311 -28.21 42.13 2.50
C GLU A 311 -27.40 41.99 3.80
N GLY A 312 -26.19 41.43 3.73
CA GLY A 312 -25.24 41.33 4.86
C GLY A 312 -25.71 40.47 6.04
N THR A 313 -26.92 39.91 5.97
CA THR A 313 -27.56 39.13 7.03
C THR A 313 -27.56 37.68 6.63
N ILE A 314 -26.57 36.94 7.11
CA ILE A 314 -26.62 35.49 7.04
C ILE A 314 -27.50 35.03 8.20
N SER A 315 -28.62 34.37 7.91
CA SER A 315 -29.40 33.73 8.96
C SER A 315 -28.48 32.79 9.77
N PRO A 316 -28.42 32.89 11.11
CA PRO A 316 -27.61 31.98 11.93
C PRO A 316 -27.97 30.49 11.72
N SER A 317 -29.16 30.20 11.21
CA SER A 317 -29.61 28.84 10.90
C SER A 317 -29.02 28.26 9.60
N SER A 318 -28.53 29.07 8.66
CA SER A 318 -28.01 28.60 7.37
C SER A 318 -26.49 28.36 7.33
N LEU A 319 -25.79 28.54 8.46
CA LEU A 319 -24.32 28.60 8.55
C LEU A 319 -23.70 27.69 9.64
N LYS A 320 -24.32 26.56 9.99
CA LYS A 320 -23.70 25.66 10.97
C LYS A 320 -22.57 24.83 10.34
N VAL A 321 -21.40 25.45 10.17
CA VAL A 321 -20.15 24.71 9.96
C VAL A 321 -19.78 24.05 11.27
N LYS A 322 -19.74 22.72 11.30
CA LYS A 322 -19.44 21.95 12.51
C LYS A 322 -17.94 21.73 12.65
N THR A 323 -17.36 21.97 13.82
CA THR A 323 -15.97 21.59 14.07
C THR A 323 -15.90 20.11 14.45
N THR A 324 -15.10 19.33 13.73
CA THR A 324 -14.99 17.87 13.91
C THR A 324 -13.56 17.48 14.17
N LEU A 325 -13.27 16.94 15.35
CA LEU A 325 -11.96 16.39 15.68
C LEU A 325 -11.90 14.91 15.26
N LEU A 326 -11.07 14.58 14.28
CA LEU A 326 -10.75 13.22 13.88
C LEU A 326 -9.41 12.77 14.48
N ILE A 327 -9.46 11.79 15.37
CA ILE A 327 -8.27 11.20 16.01
C ILE A 327 -7.96 9.85 15.36
N VAL A 328 -6.78 9.69 14.79
CA VAL A 328 -6.30 8.42 14.21
C VAL A 328 -5.10 7.86 14.97
N GLU A 329 -4.69 6.60 14.72
CA GLU A 329 -3.56 6.03 15.49
C GLU A 329 -2.19 6.53 15.01
N SER A 330 -1.97 6.76 13.71
CA SER A 330 -0.64 7.06 13.17
C SER A 330 -0.49 8.48 12.56
N PRO A 331 0.68 9.14 12.72
CA PRO A 331 0.92 10.46 12.13
C PRO A 331 0.87 10.49 10.60
N ASN A 332 1.29 9.41 9.93
CA ASN A 332 1.22 9.33 8.47
C ASN A 332 -0.24 9.34 8.02
N LYS A 333 -1.09 8.52 8.65
CA LYS A 333 -2.52 8.46 8.35
C LYS A 333 -3.18 9.82 8.56
N ALA A 334 -2.88 10.51 9.67
CA ALA A 334 -3.41 11.87 9.93
C ALA A 334 -3.05 12.85 8.80
N ARG A 335 -1.78 12.83 8.37
CA ARG A 335 -1.30 13.71 7.30
C ARG A 335 -1.88 13.33 5.93
N THR A 336 -2.00 12.05 5.63
CA THR A 336 -2.63 11.55 4.40
C THR A 336 -4.09 12.02 4.33
N ILE A 337 -4.87 11.81 5.40
CA ILE A 337 -6.28 12.20 5.47
C ILE A 337 -6.46 13.71 5.31
N ALA A 338 -5.65 14.50 6.04
CA ALA A 338 -5.74 15.95 5.98
C ALA A 338 -5.50 16.52 4.58
N ASN A 339 -4.66 15.85 3.78
CA ASN A 339 -4.33 16.24 2.41
C ASN A 339 -5.41 15.85 1.36
N PHE A 340 -6.42 15.05 1.71
CA PHE A 340 -7.44 14.62 0.73
C PHE A 340 -8.38 15.73 0.28
N PHE A 341 -8.69 16.67 1.17
CA PHE A 341 -9.76 17.65 0.94
C PHE A 341 -9.20 18.99 0.48
N SER A 342 -8.20 19.50 1.18
CA SER A 342 -7.50 20.73 0.82
C SER A 342 -6.05 20.67 1.31
N LYS A 343 -5.24 21.67 0.96
CA LYS A 343 -3.93 21.84 1.58
C LYS A 343 -4.16 22.23 3.05
N PRO A 344 -3.82 21.37 4.03
CA PRO A 344 -4.18 21.62 5.41
C PRO A 344 -3.33 22.73 6.02
N SER A 345 -3.94 23.50 6.91
CA SER A 345 -3.21 24.28 7.92
C SER A 345 -2.67 23.33 8.98
N SER A 346 -1.56 23.66 9.64
CA SER A 346 -1.01 22.80 10.69
C SER A 346 -0.63 23.59 11.94
N ARG A 347 -1.15 23.15 13.08
CA ARG A 347 -0.72 23.57 14.42
C ARG A 347 0.21 22.52 15.01
N THR A 348 1.15 22.92 15.86
CA THR A 348 2.06 22.01 16.55
C THR A 348 1.93 22.21 18.05
N TYR A 349 1.54 21.14 18.76
CA TYR A 349 1.44 21.08 20.21
C TYR A 349 2.55 20.16 20.72
N GLY A 350 3.68 20.75 21.10
CA GLY A 350 4.88 20.00 21.47
C GLY A 350 5.35 19.10 20.31
N ARG A 351 5.11 17.78 20.43
CA ARG A 351 5.49 16.78 19.42
C ARG A 351 4.34 16.30 18.54
N ILE A 352 3.11 16.73 18.84
CA ILE A 352 1.91 16.33 18.13
C ILE A 352 1.60 17.40 17.08
N LYS A 353 1.38 16.94 15.86
CA LYS A 353 0.90 17.80 14.77
C LYS A 353 -0.60 17.64 14.65
N VAL A 354 -1.27 18.77 14.51
CA VAL A 354 -2.71 18.88 14.31
C VAL A 354 -2.90 19.54 12.96
N TYR A 355 -3.68 18.91 12.11
CA TYR A 355 -3.97 19.39 10.77
C TYR A 355 -5.40 19.89 10.69
N GLU A 356 -5.63 20.99 9.99
CA GLU A 356 -6.96 21.56 9.82
C GLU A 356 -7.26 21.65 8.34
N THR A 357 -8.41 21.09 7.96
CA THR A 357 -8.85 21.02 6.57
C THR A 357 -10.37 21.17 6.52
N VAL A 358 -10.89 21.48 5.34
CA VAL A 358 -12.32 21.79 5.16
C VAL A 358 -12.99 20.66 4.38
N LEU A 359 -14.06 20.11 4.95
CA LEU A 359 -14.86 19.04 4.37
C LEU A 359 -16.33 19.47 4.35
N GLY A 360 -16.78 20.07 3.24
CA GLY A 360 -18.18 20.49 3.07
C GLY A 360 -18.65 21.40 4.20
N ASP A 361 -19.55 20.88 5.04
CA ASP A 361 -20.14 21.53 6.20
C ASP A 361 -19.30 21.40 7.49
N ARG A 362 -18.07 20.86 7.41
CA ARG A 362 -17.21 20.60 8.57
C ARG A 362 -15.84 21.26 8.45
N LEU A 363 -15.38 21.85 9.55
CA LEU A 363 -13.96 22.12 9.77
C LEU A 363 -13.35 20.88 10.45
N LEU A 364 -12.58 20.11 9.67
CA LEU A 364 -12.00 18.86 10.13
C LEU A 364 -10.61 19.11 10.74
N ILE A 365 -10.50 18.83 12.03
CA ILE A 365 -9.25 18.86 12.80
C ILE A 365 -8.74 17.41 12.87
N VAL A 366 -7.64 17.09 12.21
CA VAL A 366 -7.08 15.72 12.16
C VAL A 366 -5.81 15.66 12.99
N THR A 367 -5.74 14.72 13.93
CA THR A 367 -4.53 14.46 14.72
C THR A 367 -4.30 12.98 14.95
N ALA A 368 -3.13 12.62 15.48
CA ALA A 368 -2.75 11.24 15.74
C ALA A 368 -2.43 11.02 17.22
N SER A 369 -2.93 9.91 17.79
CA SER A 369 -2.53 9.45 19.13
C SER A 369 -1.09 8.92 19.17
N GLY A 370 -0.56 8.50 18.01
CA GLY A 370 0.75 7.87 17.89
C GLY A 370 0.79 6.46 18.50
N GLY A 371 -0.27 5.68 18.28
CA GLY A 371 -0.48 4.33 18.80
C GLY A 371 -1.23 4.30 20.14
N HIS A 372 -0.98 3.24 20.92
CA HIS A 372 -1.53 3.08 22.28
C HIS A 372 -1.15 4.25 23.17
N VAL A 373 -2.10 4.66 24.00
CA VAL A 373 -1.96 5.74 24.99
C VAL A 373 -1.77 5.17 26.38
N TYR A 374 -2.51 4.10 26.69
CA TYR A 374 -2.45 3.36 27.94
C TYR A 374 -2.03 1.91 27.72
N ASP A 375 -1.46 1.29 28.75
CA ASP A 375 -1.19 -0.15 28.80
C ASP A 375 -1.28 -0.65 30.25
N LEU A 376 -1.42 -1.97 30.44
CA LEU A 376 -1.56 -2.59 31.75
C LEU A 376 -0.32 -2.29 32.60
N VAL A 377 -0.53 -1.81 33.83
CA VAL A 377 0.55 -1.56 34.81
C VAL A 377 1.28 -2.86 35.19
N THR A 378 2.48 -2.75 35.76
CA THR A 378 3.24 -3.86 36.33
C THR A 378 3.26 -3.77 37.85
N ASP A 379 3.29 -4.90 38.55
CA ASP A 379 3.04 -5.01 40.02
C ASP A 379 4.01 -4.25 40.93
N SER A 380 5.01 -3.54 40.43
CA SER A 380 6.07 -2.97 41.28
C SER A 380 5.65 -1.74 42.12
N GLU A 381 4.53 -1.06 41.80
CA GLU A 381 4.20 0.23 42.44
C GLU A 381 2.78 0.35 43.06
N TYR A 382 1.85 -0.56 42.76
CA TYR A 382 0.45 -0.47 43.22
C TYR A 382 0.06 -1.52 44.29
N ASN A 383 1.05 -2.05 45.02
CA ASN A 383 0.93 -3.10 46.03
C ASN A 383 0.42 -2.59 47.39
N ILE A 384 -0.81 -2.09 47.43
CA ILE A 384 -1.64 -2.20 48.63
C ILE A 384 -2.79 -3.13 48.25
N SER A 385 -2.64 -4.41 48.55
CA SER A 385 -3.76 -5.37 48.53
C SER A 385 -4.56 -5.15 49.81
N LYS A 386 -5.86 -4.85 49.68
CA LYS A 386 -6.78 -4.92 50.82
C LYS A 386 -7.07 -6.39 51.13
N GLU A 387 -7.45 -6.70 52.37
CA GLU A 387 -7.90 -8.06 52.73
C GLU A 387 -8.95 -8.58 51.74
N GLY A 388 -8.71 -9.75 51.16
CA GLY A 388 -9.59 -10.39 50.17
C GLY A 388 -9.32 -10.06 48.69
N GLU A 389 -8.28 -9.27 48.36
CA GLU A 389 -7.94 -8.91 46.97
C GLU A 389 -6.63 -9.59 46.50
N SER A 390 -6.66 -10.24 45.33
CA SER A 390 -5.47 -10.78 44.66
C SER A 390 -5.06 -9.85 43.50
N LYS A 391 -3.80 -9.44 43.44
CA LYS A 391 -3.26 -8.61 42.35
C LYS A 391 -2.22 -9.40 41.56
N ILE A 392 -2.44 -9.57 40.26
CA ILE A 392 -1.56 -10.33 39.38
C ILE A 392 -1.26 -9.53 38.12
N TYR A 393 0.00 -9.12 37.97
CA TYR A 393 0.60 -8.40 36.84
C TYR A 393 -0.26 -7.24 36.31
N GLY A 394 -0.82 -6.44 37.21
CA GLY A 394 -1.66 -5.28 36.89
C GLY A 394 -3.17 -5.54 36.81
N VAL A 395 -3.65 -6.73 37.17
CA VAL A 395 -5.08 -7.05 37.25
C VAL A 395 -5.46 -7.35 38.69
N THR A 396 -6.43 -6.62 39.23
CA THR A 396 -7.01 -6.88 40.56
C THR A 396 -8.17 -7.86 40.43
N VAL A 397 -8.16 -8.91 41.24
CA VAL A 397 -9.17 -9.96 41.30
C VAL A 397 -9.87 -9.88 42.65
N LYS A 398 -11.19 -9.62 42.62
CA LYS A 398 -12.05 -9.49 43.81
C LYS A 398 -13.43 -10.04 43.51
N ASP A 399 -13.94 -10.96 44.33
CA ASP A 399 -15.27 -11.57 44.16
C ASP A 399 -15.53 -12.08 42.73
N HIS A 400 -14.52 -12.74 42.13
CA HIS A 400 -14.53 -13.19 40.74
C HIS A 400 -14.70 -12.08 39.67
N LYS A 401 -14.49 -10.82 40.03
CA LYS A 401 -14.37 -9.69 39.10
C LYS A 401 -12.90 -9.43 38.80
N PHE A 402 -12.60 -9.23 37.52
CA PHE A 402 -11.27 -8.93 37.01
C PHE A 402 -11.21 -7.45 36.64
N ILE A 403 -10.39 -6.69 37.35
CA ILE A 403 -10.27 -5.24 37.21
C ILE A 403 -8.86 -4.92 36.69
N PRO A 404 -8.69 -4.75 35.38
CA PRO A 404 -7.40 -4.38 34.80
C PRO A 404 -7.06 -2.91 35.10
N LEU A 405 -5.82 -2.67 35.55
CA LEU A 405 -5.30 -1.33 35.85
C LEU A 405 -4.39 -0.87 34.72
N TYR A 406 -4.67 0.32 34.19
CA TYR A 406 -3.94 0.90 33.06
C TYR A 406 -3.28 2.22 33.46
N SER A 407 -2.09 2.49 32.91
CA SER A 407 -1.41 3.78 33.05
C SER A 407 -0.78 4.21 31.71
N THR A 408 -0.37 5.48 31.63
CA THR A 408 0.14 6.09 30.41
C THR A 408 1.48 5.48 30.00
N ILE A 409 1.64 5.27 28.70
CA ILE A 409 2.86 4.69 28.14
C ILE A 409 3.97 5.73 28.06
N LYS A 410 5.15 5.36 28.56
CA LYS A 410 6.39 6.15 28.52
C LYS A 410 7.45 5.36 27.73
N ARG A 411 8.31 6.04 26.98
CA ARG A 411 9.42 5.42 26.24
C ARG A 411 10.74 6.14 26.48
N CYS A 412 11.80 5.35 26.68
CA CYS A 412 13.16 5.88 26.81
C CYS A 412 13.92 5.89 25.48
N THR A 413 15.09 6.55 25.46
CA THR A 413 15.99 6.58 24.29
C THR A 413 16.38 5.20 23.77
N ASN A 414 16.52 4.21 24.66
CA ASN A 414 16.87 2.82 24.30
C ASN A 414 15.66 1.99 23.85
N GLY A 415 14.48 2.61 23.75
CA GLY A 415 13.26 1.98 23.24
C GLY A 415 12.50 1.10 24.23
N HIS A 416 12.87 1.09 25.52
CA HIS A 416 12.08 0.41 26.55
C HIS A 416 10.75 1.13 26.75
N GLN A 417 9.68 0.34 26.86
CA GLN A 417 8.34 0.80 27.23
C GLN A 417 8.16 0.70 28.73
N ILE A 418 7.64 1.75 29.34
CA ILE A 418 7.44 1.89 30.78
C ILE A 418 5.99 2.33 30.99
N VAL A 419 5.33 1.72 31.96
CA VAL A 419 3.91 1.99 32.31
C VAL A 419 3.74 2.38 33.76
N GLN A 420 4.80 2.26 34.56
CA GLN A 420 4.80 2.62 35.96
C GLN A 420 4.98 4.15 36.12
N ASP A 421 4.66 4.67 37.29
CA ASP A 421 4.77 6.09 37.60
C ASP A 421 6.17 6.37 38.13
N ILE A 422 6.96 7.02 37.28
CA ILE A 422 8.35 7.34 37.57
C ILE A 422 8.43 8.75 38.17
N GLN A 423 9.09 8.87 39.31
CA GLN A 423 9.40 10.18 39.93
C GLN A 423 10.64 10.84 39.31
N THR A 424 11.33 10.15 38.39
CA THR A 424 12.56 10.61 37.76
C THR A 424 12.45 10.55 36.24
N ASP A 425 13.15 11.43 35.53
CA ASP A 425 13.22 11.44 34.05
C ASP A 425 14.11 10.32 33.47
N LYS A 426 14.44 9.30 34.27
CA LYS A 426 15.30 8.17 33.87
C LYS A 426 14.50 6.87 33.82
N CYS A 427 14.82 6.06 32.82
CA CYS A 427 14.27 4.73 32.64
C CYS A 427 14.66 3.79 33.80
N PRO A 428 13.72 3.09 34.44
CA PRO A 428 14.05 2.18 35.54
C PRO A 428 14.81 0.92 35.09
N ILE A 429 14.80 0.61 33.79
CA ILE A 429 15.44 -0.59 33.22
C ILE A 429 16.88 -0.32 32.81
N CYS A 430 17.15 0.84 32.21
CA CYS A 430 18.46 1.14 31.62
C CYS A 430 19.01 2.52 31.96
N SER A 431 18.37 3.24 32.87
CA SER A 431 18.76 4.57 33.36
C SER A 431 18.86 5.67 32.29
N SER A 432 18.40 5.38 31.07
CA SER A 432 18.46 6.33 29.95
C SER A 432 17.28 7.31 29.99
N PRO A 433 17.41 8.52 29.41
CA PRO A 433 16.36 9.54 29.50
C PRO A 433 15.03 9.07 28.90
N ILE A 434 13.93 9.46 29.55
CA ILE A 434 12.59 9.33 29.01
C ILE A 434 12.43 10.35 27.89
N VAL A 435 12.14 9.85 26.68
CA VAL A 435 11.97 10.71 25.53
C VAL A 435 10.51 10.95 25.22
N SER A 436 9.59 10.05 25.57
CA SER A 436 8.18 10.22 25.25
C SER A 436 7.34 9.82 26.43
N ASP A 437 6.32 10.62 26.72
CA ASP A 437 5.26 10.32 27.68
C ASP A 437 3.90 10.57 27.01
N LYS A 438 3.03 9.56 27.02
CA LYS A 438 1.67 9.67 26.45
C LYS A 438 0.74 10.53 27.30
N THR A 439 1.11 10.90 28.52
CA THR A 439 0.38 11.88 29.33
C THR A 439 0.25 13.22 28.60
N ASP A 440 1.30 13.66 27.90
CA ASP A 440 1.25 14.86 27.05
C ASP A 440 0.24 14.71 25.91
N THR A 441 0.19 13.51 25.30
CA THR A 441 -0.78 13.20 24.25
C THR A 441 -2.21 13.26 24.77
N VAL A 442 -2.48 12.65 25.92
CA VAL A 442 -3.80 12.71 26.57
C VAL A 442 -4.22 14.14 26.84
N ARG A 443 -3.32 14.96 27.41
CA ARG A 443 -3.61 16.38 27.70
C ARG A 443 -3.99 17.13 26.43
N ILE A 444 -3.20 17.02 25.36
CA ILE A 444 -3.46 17.70 24.09
C ILE A 444 -4.78 17.22 23.48
N LEU A 445 -5.08 15.91 23.50
CA LEU A 445 -6.35 15.39 22.99
C LEU A 445 -7.56 15.93 23.77
N ARG A 446 -7.43 16.15 25.09
CA ARG A 446 -8.47 16.77 25.92
C ARG A 446 -8.69 18.24 25.56
N GLU A 447 -7.61 18.99 25.34
CA GLU A 447 -7.68 20.38 24.89
C GLU A 447 -8.39 20.48 23.53
N LEU A 448 -8.00 19.66 22.55
CA LEU A 448 -8.64 19.63 21.24
C LEU A 448 -10.10 19.17 21.30
N ALA A 449 -10.45 18.26 22.21
CA ALA A 449 -11.83 17.80 22.38
C ALA A 449 -12.76 18.91 22.91
N LEU A 450 -12.22 19.86 23.68
CA LEU A 450 -12.95 21.07 24.12
C LEU A 450 -13.18 22.05 22.97
N GLU A 451 -12.28 22.10 21.98
CA GLU A 451 -12.39 23.00 20.81
C GLU A 451 -13.41 22.51 19.76
N ALA A 452 -13.80 21.24 19.79
CA ALA A 452 -14.60 20.60 18.76
C ALA A 452 -16.07 20.37 19.16
N ASP A 453 -17.00 20.56 18.22
CA ASP A 453 -18.43 20.23 18.41
C ASP A 453 -18.69 18.72 18.48
N GLU A 454 -17.82 17.93 17.83
CA GLU A 454 -17.83 16.48 17.91
C GLU A 454 -16.43 15.88 17.75
N VAL A 455 -16.26 14.68 18.29
CA VAL A 455 -15.02 13.90 18.15
C VAL A 455 -15.32 12.55 17.49
N LEU A 456 -14.54 12.24 16.46
CA LEU A 456 -14.56 10.97 15.76
C LEU A 456 -13.23 10.25 15.96
N ILE A 457 -13.27 9.00 16.40
CA ILE A 457 -12.07 8.19 16.56
C ILE A 457 -11.95 7.20 15.40
N GLY A 458 -10.94 7.43 14.57
CA GLY A 458 -10.65 6.74 13.31
C GLY A 458 -9.44 5.82 13.37
N THR A 459 -9.36 4.96 14.39
CA THR A 459 -8.30 3.94 14.50
C THR A 459 -8.49 2.79 13.51
N ASP A 460 -7.47 1.95 13.37
CA ASP A 460 -7.54 0.71 12.57
C ASP A 460 -8.78 -0.15 12.89
N PRO A 461 -9.37 -0.82 11.90
CA PRO A 461 -10.62 -1.57 12.06
C PRO A 461 -10.44 -2.94 12.74
N ASP A 462 -9.43 -3.14 13.59
CA ASP A 462 -9.20 -4.40 14.32
C ASP A 462 -9.49 -4.28 15.82
N THR A 463 -9.40 -5.39 16.55
CA THR A 463 -9.60 -5.40 18.02
C THR A 463 -8.61 -4.51 18.76
N GLU A 464 -7.39 -4.37 18.24
CA GLU A 464 -6.37 -3.47 18.79
C GLU A 464 -6.77 -1.99 18.61
N GLY A 465 -7.20 -1.61 17.42
CA GLY A 465 -7.70 -0.29 17.10
C GLY A 465 -8.96 0.08 17.88
N GLU A 466 -9.88 -0.87 18.08
CA GLU A 466 -11.08 -0.64 18.90
C GLU A 466 -10.72 -0.38 20.37
N LYS A 467 -9.73 -1.10 20.92
CA LYS A 467 -9.21 -0.82 22.27
C LYS A 467 -8.58 0.56 22.38
N ILE A 468 -7.74 0.95 21.42
CA ILE A 468 -7.13 2.30 21.39
C ILE A 468 -8.24 3.35 21.35
N ALA A 469 -9.27 3.12 20.54
CA ALA A 469 -10.39 4.03 20.43
C ALA A 469 -11.15 4.17 21.75
N TRP A 470 -11.39 3.06 22.45
CA TRP A 470 -12.02 3.04 23.76
C TRP A 470 -11.20 3.78 24.83
N ASP A 471 -9.88 3.60 24.82
CA ASP A 471 -8.98 4.28 25.75
C ASP A 471 -8.99 5.80 25.56
N ILE A 472 -8.95 6.24 24.30
CA ILE A 472 -9.05 7.65 23.97
C ILE A 472 -10.42 8.17 24.40
N TYR A 473 -11.51 7.48 24.03
CA TYR A 473 -12.87 7.81 24.43
C TYR A 473 -12.97 8.05 25.95
N LEU A 474 -12.52 7.10 26.77
CA LEU A 474 -12.55 7.26 28.23
C LEU A 474 -11.73 8.46 28.72
N ALA A 475 -10.60 8.75 28.07
CA ALA A 475 -9.73 9.85 28.44
C ALA A 475 -10.30 11.23 28.11
N ILE A 476 -11.12 11.35 27.06
CA ILE A 476 -11.67 12.63 26.57
C ILE A 476 -13.18 12.82 26.81
N ARG A 477 -13.93 11.76 27.16
CA ARG A 477 -15.38 11.83 27.43
C ARG A 477 -15.80 12.93 28.42
N PRO A 478 -15.05 13.23 29.51
CA PRO A 478 -15.42 14.33 30.40
C PRO A 478 -15.35 15.72 29.75
N TYR A 479 -14.64 15.85 28.63
CA TYR A 479 -14.39 17.11 27.93
C TYR A 479 -15.30 17.28 26.70
N ASN A 480 -15.78 16.17 26.13
CA ASN A 480 -16.74 16.18 25.04
C ASN A 480 -17.69 14.99 25.14
N ASN A 481 -18.99 15.23 25.13
CA ASN A 481 -20.00 14.18 25.25
C ASN A 481 -20.41 13.57 23.89
N ASN A 482 -20.04 14.18 22.77
CA ASN A 482 -20.38 13.73 21.42
C ASN A 482 -19.16 13.08 20.76
N ILE A 483 -18.86 11.85 21.18
CA ILE A 483 -17.73 11.06 20.67
C ILE A 483 -18.25 9.79 20.02
N ARG A 484 -17.83 9.51 18.78
CA ARG A 484 -18.19 8.29 18.04
C ARG A 484 -17.00 7.64 17.36
N ARG A 485 -17.19 6.40 16.88
CA ARG A 485 -16.19 5.63 16.14
C ARG A 485 -16.39 5.79 14.63
N ALA A 486 -15.34 6.21 13.93
CA ALA A 486 -15.32 6.28 12.46
C ALA A 486 -14.51 5.11 11.89
N GLU A 487 -15.17 4.09 11.35
CA GLU A 487 -14.52 2.89 10.82
C GLU A 487 -14.30 2.97 9.31
N PHE A 488 -13.09 2.63 8.86
CA PHE A 488 -12.74 2.55 7.44
C PHE A 488 -11.68 1.47 7.19
N HIS A 489 -11.80 0.76 6.06
CA HIS A 489 -10.88 -0.31 5.67
C HIS A 489 -9.86 0.10 4.59
N GLU A 490 -9.95 1.34 4.12
CA GLU A 490 -9.01 1.96 3.19
C GLU A 490 -8.84 3.44 3.56
N VAL A 491 -7.62 3.97 3.45
CA VAL A 491 -7.36 5.40 3.66
C VAL A 491 -7.54 6.10 2.32
N THR A 492 -8.80 6.25 1.89
CA THR A 492 -9.18 6.99 0.67
C THR A 492 -10.14 8.10 1.05
N ARG A 493 -10.18 9.19 0.26
CA ARG A 493 -11.09 10.30 0.52
C ARG A 493 -12.54 9.83 0.67
N ARG A 494 -13.00 8.97 -0.24
CA ARG A 494 -14.35 8.39 -0.22
C ARG A 494 -14.62 7.59 1.05
N ALA A 495 -13.73 6.66 1.42
CA ALA A 495 -13.93 5.84 2.62
C ALA A 495 -13.91 6.68 3.90
N ILE A 496 -13.02 7.65 4.00
CA ILE A 496 -12.95 8.56 5.15
C ILE A 496 -14.19 9.46 5.23
N THR A 497 -14.65 10.00 4.10
CA THR A 497 -15.88 10.81 4.06
C THR A 497 -17.09 9.98 4.49
N ASN A 498 -17.21 8.74 4.01
CA ASN A 498 -18.26 7.83 4.44
C ASN A 498 -18.18 7.52 5.95
N ALA A 499 -16.98 7.27 6.48
CA ALA A 499 -16.77 6.99 7.90
C ALA A 499 -17.08 8.19 8.81
N ILE A 500 -16.83 9.41 8.33
CA ILE A 500 -17.16 10.66 9.04
C ILE A 500 -18.67 10.93 9.03
N ASN A 501 -19.34 10.63 7.92
CA ASN A 501 -20.77 10.86 7.75
C ASN A 501 -21.63 9.77 8.40
N ASN A 502 -21.12 8.53 8.46
CA ASN A 502 -21.80 7.37 9.04
C ASN A 502 -21.00 6.76 10.20
N PRO A 503 -20.76 7.50 11.30
CA PRO A 503 -20.03 6.97 12.44
C PRO A 503 -20.91 6.00 13.25
N ARG A 504 -20.28 5.02 13.88
CA ARG A 504 -20.95 4.02 14.73
C ARG A 504 -20.58 4.18 16.21
N GLU A 505 -21.29 3.44 17.05
CA GLU A 505 -20.91 3.23 18.44
C GLU A 505 -19.71 2.27 18.56
N PHE A 506 -19.02 2.31 19.70
CA PHE A 506 -17.90 1.41 19.99
C PHE A 506 -18.37 -0.03 20.19
N ASP A 507 -17.63 -0.98 19.65
CA ASP A 507 -17.94 -2.40 19.79
C ASP A 507 -17.30 -2.99 21.06
N LEU A 508 -18.12 -3.16 22.09
CA LEU A 508 -17.71 -3.72 23.37
C LEU A 508 -17.20 -5.16 23.26
N LYS A 509 -17.62 -5.93 22.26
CA LYS A 509 -17.18 -7.33 22.07
C LYS A 509 -15.71 -7.38 21.66
N LEU A 510 -15.33 -6.54 20.69
CA LEU A 510 -13.95 -6.39 20.24
C LEU A 510 -13.03 -5.89 21.36
N ILE A 511 -13.51 -4.93 22.16
CA ILE A 511 -12.78 -4.41 23.33
C ILE A 511 -12.55 -5.52 24.36
N LYS A 512 -13.59 -6.29 24.72
CA LYS A 512 -13.49 -7.39 25.67
C LYS A 512 -12.53 -8.48 25.19
N ALA A 513 -12.61 -8.86 23.92
CA ALA A 513 -11.67 -9.81 23.33
C ALA A 513 -10.22 -9.32 23.40
N GLN A 514 -9.98 -8.05 23.11
CA GLN A 514 -8.66 -7.43 23.24
C GLN A 514 -8.17 -7.45 24.70
N ILE A 515 -9.03 -7.16 25.67
CA ILE A 515 -8.68 -7.17 27.09
C ILE A 515 -8.26 -8.58 27.52
N VAL A 516 -9.05 -9.61 27.19
CA VAL A 516 -8.73 -11.00 27.53
C VAL A 516 -7.39 -11.41 26.92
N ARG A 517 -7.18 -11.09 25.64
CA ARG A 517 -5.91 -11.35 24.95
C ARG A 517 -4.74 -10.65 25.63
N ARG A 518 -4.89 -9.38 26.00
CA ARG A 518 -3.82 -8.61 26.64
C ARG A 518 -3.50 -9.11 28.05
N ILE A 519 -4.53 -9.50 28.81
CA ILE A 519 -4.38 -10.10 30.14
C ILE A 519 -3.70 -11.46 30.03
N GLU A 520 -4.09 -12.29 29.07
CA GLU A 520 -3.45 -13.59 28.84
C GLU A 520 -1.96 -13.45 28.51
N ASP A 521 -1.63 -12.63 27.50
CA ASP A 521 -0.24 -12.36 27.11
C ASP A 521 0.57 -11.82 28.30
N ARG A 522 -0.05 -11.00 29.15
CA ARG A 522 0.58 -10.44 30.33
C ARG A 522 0.83 -11.53 31.37
N TRP A 523 -0.21 -12.24 31.77
CA TRP A 523 -0.17 -13.21 32.84
C TRP A 523 0.71 -14.42 32.51
N LEU A 524 0.36 -15.16 31.46
CA LEU A 524 1.09 -16.36 31.07
C LEU A 524 2.48 -15.99 30.55
N GLY A 525 2.58 -14.93 29.75
CA GLY A 525 3.85 -14.48 29.19
C GLY A 525 4.84 -14.04 30.26
N PHE A 526 4.43 -13.25 31.26
CA PHE A 526 5.36 -12.79 32.30
C PHE A 526 5.72 -13.93 33.24
N LYS A 527 4.75 -14.75 33.68
CA LYS A 527 5.01 -15.86 34.60
C LYS A 527 5.95 -16.90 33.98
N LEU A 528 5.69 -17.32 32.73
CA LEU A 528 6.58 -18.26 32.03
C LEU A 528 7.94 -17.62 31.73
N SER A 529 7.97 -16.34 31.35
CA SER A 529 9.23 -15.62 31.16
C SER A 529 10.05 -15.58 32.44
N GLU A 530 9.45 -15.31 33.59
CA GLU A 530 10.13 -15.32 34.88
C GLU A 530 10.80 -16.68 35.15
N LYS A 531 10.07 -17.78 34.99
CA LYS A 531 10.61 -19.15 35.14
C LYS A 531 11.77 -19.44 34.19
N VAL A 532 11.69 -18.98 32.94
CA VAL A 532 12.79 -19.17 31.98
C VAL A 532 13.99 -18.25 32.31
N GLN A 533 13.74 -17.05 32.81
CA GLN A 533 14.77 -16.05 33.11
C GLN A 533 15.56 -16.36 34.39
N THR A 534 14.92 -17.00 35.39
CA THR A 534 15.55 -17.34 36.67
C THR A 534 15.88 -18.83 36.71
N GLU A 535 14.87 -19.68 36.85
CA GLU A 535 15.05 -21.11 37.11
C GLU A 535 15.77 -21.85 35.97
N PHE A 536 15.29 -21.71 34.73
CA PHE A 536 15.96 -22.33 33.58
C PHE A 536 17.36 -21.74 33.37
N TRP A 537 17.48 -20.40 33.36
CA TRP A 537 18.74 -19.74 33.05
C TRP A 537 19.83 -20.07 34.06
N SER A 538 19.52 -20.08 35.36
CA SER A 538 20.49 -20.44 36.39
C SER A 538 21.04 -21.84 36.16
N ASN A 539 20.15 -22.82 35.97
CA ASN A 539 20.55 -24.20 35.68
C ASN A 539 21.35 -24.32 34.37
N TYR A 540 20.90 -23.67 33.30
CA TYR A 540 21.57 -23.70 31.99
C TYR A 540 22.95 -23.02 32.03
N CYS A 541 23.05 -21.86 32.68
CA CYS A 541 24.28 -21.08 32.81
C CYS A 541 25.32 -21.80 33.65
N GLU A 542 24.92 -22.40 34.78
CA GLU A 542 25.81 -23.22 35.59
C GLU A 542 26.33 -24.45 34.82
N ASN A 543 25.45 -25.12 34.07
CA ASN A 543 25.85 -26.25 33.23
C ASN A 543 26.83 -25.84 32.12
N ILE A 544 26.72 -24.63 31.57
CA ILE A 544 27.72 -24.08 30.65
C ILE A 544 29.03 -23.78 31.38
N LYS A 545 29.01 -23.15 32.55
CA LYS A 545 30.22 -22.84 33.32
C LYS A 545 30.99 -24.11 33.72
N LYS A 546 30.30 -25.22 34.02
CA LYS A 546 30.93 -26.53 34.25
C LYS A 546 31.73 -27.06 33.05
N GLN A 547 31.53 -26.51 31.84
CA GLN A 547 32.29 -26.89 30.65
C GLN A 547 33.58 -26.07 30.46
N LEU A 548 33.82 -25.02 31.25
CA LEU A 548 35.00 -24.14 31.15
C LEU A 548 36.33 -24.92 31.17
N PRO A 549 36.59 -25.83 32.12
CA PRO A 549 37.88 -26.56 32.17
C PRO A 549 38.14 -27.38 30.88
N LYS A 550 37.09 -28.02 30.34
CA LYS A 550 37.18 -28.79 29.09
C LYS A 550 37.41 -27.90 27.86
N LEU A 551 36.97 -26.64 27.89
CA LEU A 551 37.21 -25.68 26.83
C LEU A 551 38.63 -25.13 26.88
N GLU A 552 39.16 -24.86 28.08
CA GLU A 552 40.54 -24.43 28.32
C GLU A 552 41.55 -25.48 27.85
N GLU A 553 41.31 -26.76 28.18
CA GLU A 553 42.12 -27.87 27.67
C GLU A 553 42.14 -27.91 26.13
N LYS A 554 40.98 -27.68 25.48
CA LYS A 554 40.87 -27.62 24.01
C LYS A 554 41.60 -26.43 23.39
N VAL A 555 41.72 -25.31 24.09
CA VAL A 555 42.53 -24.17 23.64
C VAL A 555 44.00 -24.55 23.66
N SER A 556 44.46 -25.17 24.75
CA SER A 556 45.84 -25.62 24.93
C SER A 556 46.23 -26.67 23.88
N SER A 557 45.32 -27.58 23.52
CA SER A 557 45.58 -28.66 22.56
C SER A 557 45.37 -28.30 21.07
N SER A 558 44.74 -27.16 20.75
CA SER A 558 44.44 -26.78 19.36
C SER A 558 45.69 -26.23 18.63
N LYS A 559 46.04 -26.77 17.46
CA LYS A 559 47.17 -26.27 16.65
C LYS A 559 46.84 -25.08 15.73
N ASN A 560 45.56 -24.71 15.60
CA ASN A 560 45.10 -23.64 14.69
C ASN A 560 44.81 -22.35 15.46
N GLU A 561 45.52 -21.26 15.16
CA GLU A 561 45.40 -19.95 15.82
C GLU A 561 43.99 -19.36 15.75
N LYS A 562 43.32 -19.40 14.58
CA LYS A 562 41.94 -18.91 14.44
C LYS A 562 40.95 -19.70 15.30
N SER A 563 41.22 -20.98 15.52
CA SER A 563 40.39 -21.83 16.39
C SER A 563 40.65 -21.54 17.87
N LYS A 564 41.92 -21.30 18.25
CA LYS A 564 42.28 -20.84 19.61
C LYS A 564 41.60 -19.51 19.94
N GLU A 565 41.74 -18.51 19.07
CA GLU A 565 41.16 -17.18 19.27
C GLU A 565 39.63 -17.24 19.43
N LYS A 566 38.95 -18.07 18.63
CA LYS A 566 37.50 -18.26 18.71
C LYS A 566 37.06 -18.95 20.02
N LEU A 567 37.85 -19.91 20.50
CA LEU A 567 37.60 -20.61 21.76
C LEU A 567 37.90 -19.70 22.96
N GLN A 568 38.96 -18.90 22.93
CA GLN A 568 39.26 -17.89 23.95
C GLN A 568 38.13 -16.86 24.06
N LYS A 569 37.69 -16.28 22.94
CA LYS A 569 36.51 -15.38 22.93
C LYS A 569 35.24 -16.04 23.45
N ARG A 570 35.13 -17.38 23.37
CA ARG A 570 33.99 -18.12 23.93
C ARG A 570 34.14 -18.31 25.44
N ILE A 571 35.34 -18.60 25.94
CA ILE A 571 35.65 -18.71 27.37
C ILE A 571 35.38 -17.37 28.07
N GLU A 572 35.96 -16.27 27.57
CA GLU A 572 35.75 -14.92 28.12
C GLU A 572 34.26 -14.56 28.22
N ARG A 573 33.48 -14.94 27.19
CA ARG A 573 32.02 -14.72 27.19
C ARG A 573 31.28 -15.55 28.22
N ILE A 574 31.76 -16.75 28.56
CA ILE A 574 31.13 -17.64 29.55
C ILE A 574 31.47 -17.18 30.97
N GLU A 575 32.72 -16.78 31.21
CA GLU A 575 33.18 -16.26 32.50
C GLU A 575 32.38 -15.02 32.92
N THR A 576 32.12 -14.13 31.97
CA THR A 576 31.36 -12.89 32.16
C THR A 576 29.83 -13.09 32.32
N LEU A 577 29.31 -14.31 32.21
CA LEU A 577 27.87 -14.56 32.37
C LEU A 577 27.42 -14.43 33.83
N ASN A 578 26.38 -13.60 34.03
CA ASN A 578 25.59 -13.60 35.25
C ASN A 578 24.55 -14.75 35.19
N CYS A 579 24.68 -15.74 36.07
CA CYS A 579 23.78 -16.90 36.11
C CYS A 579 22.53 -16.68 36.97
N ASN A 580 22.38 -15.55 37.68
CA ASN A 580 21.25 -15.35 38.58
C ASN A 580 19.94 -15.06 37.81
N ARG A 581 20.02 -14.27 36.73
CA ARG A 581 18.86 -13.95 35.90
C ARG A 581 19.27 -13.47 34.52
N ASN A 582 18.54 -13.88 33.49
CA ASN A 582 18.72 -13.37 32.13
C ASN A 582 17.43 -12.76 31.56
N GLN A 583 17.27 -11.45 31.73
CA GLN A 583 16.11 -10.69 31.23
C GLN A 583 15.95 -10.68 29.70
N ASN A 584 16.95 -11.17 28.95
CA ASN A 584 16.84 -11.30 27.50
C ASN A 584 16.01 -12.51 27.06
N LEU A 585 15.66 -13.44 27.96
CA LEU A 585 14.78 -14.57 27.67
C LEU A 585 13.31 -14.19 27.85
N SER A 586 12.43 -14.82 27.08
CA SER A 586 10.99 -14.69 27.23
C SER A 586 10.29 -15.94 26.76
N ALA A 587 9.18 -16.29 27.39
CA ALA A 587 8.31 -17.37 26.96
C ALA A 587 6.89 -16.83 26.79
N GLY A 588 6.17 -17.36 25.82
CA GLY A 588 4.78 -17.01 25.58
C GLY A 588 4.08 -18.21 24.95
N ARG A 589 2.79 -18.37 25.26
CA ARG A 589 2.00 -19.54 24.87
C ARG A 589 2.02 -19.78 23.36
N VAL A 590 1.91 -18.74 22.54
CA VAL A 590 1.94 -18.88 21.07
C VAL A 590 3.38 -19.05 20.54
N GLN A 591 4.38 -18.49 21.22
CA GLN A 591 5.77 -18.53 20.78
C GLN A 591 6.39 -19.91 20.98
N THR A 592 6.03 -20.61 22.06
CA THR A 592 6.60 -21.90 22.44
C THR A 592 6.26 -23.04 21.45
N PRO A 593 5.01 -23.26 21.01
CA PRO A 593 4.68 -24.23 19.96
C PRO A 593 5.43 -23.97 18.67
N VAL A 594 5.50 -22.70 18.24
CA VAL A 594 6.17 -22.30 17.00
C VAL A 594 7.68 -22.57 17.08
N LEU A 595 8.29 -22.30 18.24
CA LEU A 595 9.67 -22.71 18.51
C LEU A 595 9.82 -24.23 18.46
N GLY A 596 8.89 -24.97 19.07
CA GLY A 596 8.83 -26.43 19.04
C GLY A 596 8.82 -27.01 17.63
N TRP A 597 8.01 -26.46 16.72
CA TRP A 597 7.99 -26.90 15.32
C TRP A 597 9.34 -26.70 14.63
N VAL A 598 10.01 -25.56 14.87
CA VAL A 598 11.36 -25.29 14.32
C VAL A 598 12.39 -26.24 14.93
N VAL A 599 12.30 -26.53 16.23
CA VAL A 599 13.18 -27.48 16.94
C VAL A 599 13.02 -28.89 16.39
N GLN A 600 11.79 -29.42 16.40
CA GLN A 600 11.49 -30.76 15.92
C GLN A 600 11.86 -30.94 14.45
N ARG A 601 11.52 -29.95 13.61
CA ARG A 601 11.90 -29.98 12.19
C ARG A 601 13.41 -30.01 11.98
N TYR A 602 14.16 -29.31 12.83
CA TYR A 602 15.62 -29.33 12.79
C TYR A 602 16.20 -30.66 13.28
N GLU A 603 15.62 -31.26 14.32
CA GLU A 603 16.02 -32.58 14.81
C GLU A 603 15.81 -33.65 13.74
N ASP A 604 14.65 -33.64 13.08
CA ASP A 604 14.36 -34.50 11.93
C ASP A 604 15.32 -34.24 10.77
N TYR A 605 15.67 -32.98 10.53
CA TYR A 605 16.64 -32.60 9.50
C TYR A 605 18.04 -33.17 9.77
N ILE A 606 18.53 -33.11 11.01
CA ILE A 606 19.89 -33.58 11.35
C ILE A 606 19.97 -35.10 11.59
N ASN A 607 18.84 -35.75 11.88
CA ASN A 607 18.75 -37.18 12.18
C ASN A 607 19.42 -38.02 11.08
N PRO A 608 20.42 -38.85 11.41
CA PRO A 608 21.10 -39.69 10.43
C PRO A 608 20.16 -40.60 9.63
N LYS A 609 19.03 -41.04 10.21
CA LYS A 609 18.03 -41.88 9.53
C LYS A 609 17.39 -41.17 8.32
N ASN A 610 17.32 -39.83 8.36
CA ASN A 610 16.76 -39.00 7.30
C ASN A 610 17.83 -38.50 6.32
N LYS A 611 19.12 -38.73 6.60
CA LYS A 611 20.23 -38.33 5.73
C LYS A 611 20.52 -39.42 4.73
N LYS A 612 20.26 -39.10 3.47
CA LYS A 612 20.57 -39.99 2.35
C LYS A 612 21.68 -39.35 1.50
N LYS A 613 22.52 -40.21 0.92
CA LYS A 613 23.53 -39.78 -0.06
C LYS A 613 22.87 -39.72 -1.43
N PHE A 614 23.11 -38.64 -2.14
CA PHE A 614 22.63 -38.43 -3.50
C PHE A 614 23.78 -37.97 -4.37
N LEU A 615 23.77 -38.44 -5.61
CA LEU A 615 24.61 -37.96 -6.69
C LEU A 615 23.80 -36.90 -7.44
N ILE A 616 24.42 -35.75 -7.68
CA ILE A 616 23.85 -34.72 -8.54
C ILE A 616 24.51 -34.83 -9.89
N ALA A 617 23.77 -35.33 -10.87
CA ALA A 617 24.20 -35.43 -12.25
C ALA A 617 23.69 -34.21 -13.03
N LYS A 618 24.60 -33.48 -13.66
CA LYS A 618 24.29 -32.34 -14.51
C LYS A 618 24.06 -32.85 -15.93
N LEU A 619 22.81 -32.79 -16.36
CA LEU A 619 22.39 -33.07 -17.73
C LEU A 619 22.30 -31.73 -18.47
N SER A 620 22.94 -31.64 -19.63
CA SER A 620 22.83 -30.46 -20.50
C SER A 620 22.22 -30.89 -21.83
N ILE A 621 21.07 -30.33 -22.17
CA ILE A 621 20.38 -30.60 -23.43
C ILE A 621 20.37 -29.31 -24.22
N LEU A 622 20.90 -29.36 -25.44
CA LEU A 622 20.80 -28.28 -26.40
C LEU A 622 19.51 -28.48 -27.19
N SER A 623 18.63 -27.49 -27.18
CA SER A 623 17.52 -27.46 -28.12
C SER A 623 18.05 -27.00 -29.47
N GLU A 624 17.81 -27.80 -30.51
CA GLU A 624 18.24 -27.52 -31.88
C GLU A 624 17.38 -26.41 -32.50
N THR A 625 16.10 -26.32 -32.13
CA THR A 625 15.19 -25.27 -32.63
C THR A 625 15.45 -23.90 -32.01
N THR A 626 15.76 -23.85 -30.71
CA THR A 626 15.94 -22.55 -30.01
C THR A 626 17.40 -22.15 -29.83
N GLY A 627 18.34 -23.06 -30.08
CA GLY A 627 19.77 -22.87 -29.78
C GLY A 627 20.07 -22.72 -28.28
N SER A 628 19.07 -22.94 -27.41
CA SER A 628 19.21 -22.74 -25.98
C SER A 628 19.72 -24.00 -25.29
N LEU A 629 20.80 -23.86 -24.52
CA LEU A 629 21.34 -24.92 -23.68
C LEU A 629 20.62 -24.91 -22.32
N THR A 630 19.79 -25.92 -22.07
CA THR A 630 19.10 -26.05 -20.79
C THR A 630 19.81 -27.08 -19.90
N GLN A 631 20.08 -26.69 -18.66
CA GLN A 631 20.76 -27.53 -17.68
C GLN A 631 19.76 -28.08 -16.67
N TYR A 632 19.73 -29.40 -16.55
CA TYR A 632 18.93 -30.14 -15.58
C TYR A 632 19.85 -30.79 -14.56
N TYR A 633 19.38 -30.85 -13.31
CA TYR A 633 20.10 -31.47 -12.22
C TYR A 633 19.32 -32.70 -11.76
N LEU A 634 19.78 -33.87 -12.18
CA LEU A 634 19.19 -35.14 -11.80
C LEU A 634 19.69 -35.53 -10.41
N THR A 635 18.76 -35.91 -9.55
CA THR A 635 19.10 -36.41 -8.22
C THR A 635 18.98 -37.92 -8.23
N ILE A 636 20.12 -38.59 -8.07
CA ILE A 636 20.22 -40.05 -8.06
C ILE A 636 20.54 -40.47 -6.63
N PRO A 637 19.67 -41.19 -5.90
CA PRO A 637 20.02 -41.84 -4.66
C PRO A 637 21.30 -42.64 -4.85
N LYS A 638 22.21 -42.61 -3.88
CA LYS A 638 23.48 -43.34 -4.01
C LYS A 638 23.20 -44.84 -4.10
N GLN A 639 23.30 -45.33 -5.32
CA GLN A 639 23.21 -46.72 -5.75
C GLN A 639 24.27 -46.86 -6.84
N ALA A 640 24.93 -48.03 -6.92
CA ALA A 640 26.18 -48.23 -7.66
C ALA A 640 27.40 -47.41 -7.13
N ASN A 641 28.61 -47.85 -7.53
CA ASN A 641 29.91 -47.29 -7.11
C ASN A 641 30.27 -45.97 -7.83
N LEU A 642 29.27 -45.14 -8.15
CA LEU A 642 29.46 -43.88 -8.87
C LEU A 642 30.08 -42.80 -7.97
N LYS A 643 31.05 -42.06 -8.53
CA LYS A 643 31.84 -40.98 -7.90
C LYS A 643 31.67 -39.68 -8.68
N LYS A 644 32.14 -38.58 -8.08
CA LYS A 644 32.21 -37.29 -8.77
C LYS A 644 33.15 -37.40 -9.98
N GLY A 645 32.70 -36.90 -11.13
CA GLY A 645 33.41 -37.01 -12.41
C GLY A 645 32.95 -38.17 -13.28
N ASP A 646 32.22 -39.14 -12.71
CA ASP A 646 31.66 -40.24 -13.49
C ASP A 646 30.56 -39.72 -14.42
N ARG A 647 30.41 -40.39 -15.57
CA ARG A 647 29.36 -40.09 -16.54
C ARG A 647 28.24 -41.11 -16.42
N VAL A 648 27.02 -40.58 -16.43
CA VAL A 648 25.80 -41.36 -16.45
C VAL A 648 25.12 -41.11 -17.80
N THR A 649 24.61 -42.16 -18.42
CA THR A 649 23.86 -42.03 -19.67
C THR A 649 22.39 -41.86 -19.32
N VAL A 650 21.79 -40.75 -19.74
CA VAL A 650 20.38 -40.45 -19.53
C VAL A 650 19.65 -40.62 -20.85
N ARG A 651 18.73 -41.57 -20.91
CA ARG A 651 17.84 -41.76 -22.04
C ARG A 651 16.53 -41.03 -21.80
N ILE A 652 16.10 -40.25 -22.78
CA ILE A 652 14.75 -39.65 -22.76
C ILE A 652 13.79 -40.69 -23.33
N GLU A 653 12.90 -41.21 -22.50
CA GLU A 653 11.95 -42.24 -22.91
C GLU A 653 10.76 -41.66 -23.67
N LYS A 654 10.26 -40.51 -23.21
CA LYS A 654 9.09 -39.88 -23.80
C LYS A 654 9.07 -38.39 -23.50
N VAL A 655 8.75 -37.59 -24.52
CA VAL A 655 8.47 -36.16 -24.36
C VAL A 655 6.98 -35.94 -24.63
N SER A 656 6.20 -35.70 -23.59
CA SER A 656 4.77 -35.42 -23.70
C SER A 656 4.47 -33.96 -23.36
N GLU A 657 3.50 -33.39 -24.07
CA GLU A 657 2.95 -32.08 -23.75
C GLU A 657 1.57 -32.25 -23.15
N ASN A 658 1.29 -31.50 -22.09
CA ASN A 658 -0.03 -31.41 -21.50
C ASN A 658 -0.39 -29.94 -21.24
N SER A 659 -1.69 -29.68 -21.23
CA SER A 659 -2.22 -28.40 -20.76
C SER A 659 -2.82 -28.60 -19.38
N GLU A 660 -2.55 -27.67 -18.47
CA GLU A 660 -3.10 -27.67 -17.11
C GLU A 660 -3.70 -26.31 -16.79
N GLU A 661 -4.89 -26.30 -16.22
CA GLU A 661 -5.50 -25.07 -15.75
C GLU A 661 -4.89 -24.67 -14.41
N PHE A 662 -4.34 -23.45 -14.35
CA PHE A 662 -3.73 -22.86 -13.18
C PHE A 662 -4.45 -21.58 -12.76
N GLY A 663 -4.89 -21.57 -11.50
CA GLY A 663 -5.53 -20.42 -10.90
C GLY A 663 -6.94 -20.15 -11.44
N PRO A 664 -7.43 -18.90 -11.31
CA PRO A 664 -6.78 -17.82 -10.56
C PRO A 664 -6.71 -18.17 -9.07
N LEU A 665 -5.74 -17.59 -8.36
CA LEU A 665 -5.65 -17.72 -6.91
C LEU A 665 -6.37 -16.54 -6.25
N PRO A 666 -6.88 -16.71 -5.02
CA PRO A 666 -7.54 -15.61 -4.31
C PRO A 666 -6.60 -14.42 -4.10
N PRO A 667 -7.14 -13.20 -3.94
CA PRO A 667 -6.39 -12.03 -3.48
C PRO A 667 -5.68 -12.32 -2.15
N TYR A 668 -4.67 -11.52 -1.83
CA TYR A 668 -3.86 -11.78 -0.65
C TYR A 668 -4.64 -11.62 0.65
N THR A 669 -4.46 -12.59 1.53
CA THR A 669 -4.59 -12.44 2.97
C THR A 669 -3.22 -12.10 3.56
N THR A 670 -3.16 -11.77 4.86
CA THR A 670 -1.87 -11.47 5.51
C THR A 670 -0.89 -12.62 5.44
N ASP A 671 -1.32 -13.86 5.68
CA ASP A 671 -0.45 -15.04 5.66
C ASP A 671 0.12 -15.33 4.27
N THR A 672 -0.71 -15.24 3.22
CA THR A 672 -0.28 -15.48 1.84
C THR A 672 0.64 -14.38 1.33
N LEU A 673 0.39 -13.11 1.69
CA LEU A 673 1.31 -12.00 1.38
C LEU A 673 2.68 -12.17 2.04
N LEU A 674 2.70 -12.57 3.31
CA LEU A 674 3.93 -12.83 4.06
C LEU A 674 4.71 -14.01 3.46
N SER A 675 4.01 -15.09 3.11
CA SER A 675 4.59 -16.28 2.49
C SER A 675 5.25 -15.96 1.15
N ASP A 676 4.54 -15.27 0.26
CA ASP A 676 5.02 -14.96 -1.08
C ASP A 676 6.11 -13.89 -1.06
N SER A 677 6.01 -12.89 -0.20
CA SER A 677 7.09 -11.90 -0.02
C SER A 677 8.40 -12.54 0.45
N SER A 678 8.32 -13.54 1.35
CA SER A 678 9.49 -14.27 1.83
C SER A 678 10.08 -15.18 0.75
N SER A 679 9.21 -15.91 0.02
CA SER A 679 9.62 -16.93 -0.93
C SER A 679 10.10 -16.34 -2.26
N ILE A 680 9.35 -15.35 -2.79
CA ILE A 680 9.59 -14.73 -4.09
C ILE A 680 10.54 -13.53 -3.95
N LEU A 681 10.21 -12.58 -3.05
CA LEU A 681 10.96 -11.31 -2.96
C LEU A 681 12.18 -11.37 -2.03
N ARG A 682 12.27 -12.42 -1.19
CA ARG A 682 13.28 -12.58 -0.13
C ARG A 682 13.25 -11.47 0.91
N ILE A 683 12.05 -10.98 1.22
CA ILE A 683 11.78 -9.96 2.24
C ILE A 683 11.28 -10.65 3.51
N SER A 684 11.79 -10.26 4.68
CA SER A 684 11.37 -10.86 5.96
C SER A 684 9.91 -10.54 6.29
N ALA A 685 9.24 -11.40 7.04
CA ALA A 685 7.84 -11.19 7.40
C ALA A 685 7.62 -9.86 8.16
N SER A 686 8.57 -9.49 9.03
CA SER A 686 8.51 -8.21 9.77
C SER A 686 8.67 -6.99 8.86
N GLU A 687 9.51 -7.07 7.84
CA GLU A 687 9.68 -5.98 6.87
C GLU A 687 8.46 -5.87 5.96
N THR A 688 7.92 -7.00 5.48
CA THR A 688 6.69 -7.03 4.69
C THR A 688 5.51 -6.39 5.44
N MET A 689 5.30 -6.72 6.72
CA MET A 689 4.24 -6.08 7.51
C MET A 689 4.43 -4.57 7.66
N LYS A 690 5.66 -4.11 7.88
CA LYS A 690 5.95 -2.67 7.97
C LYS A 690 5.65 -1.97 6.64
N ILE A 691 6.05 -2.57 5.52
CA ILE A 691 5.76 -2.06 4.18
C ILE A 691 4.25 -2.04 3.92
N ALA A 692 3.54 -3.10 4.26
CA ALA A 692 2.09 -3.18 4.07
C ALA A 692 1.36 -2.13 4.93
N GLN A 693 1.80 -1.91 6.18
CA GLN A 693 1.31 -0.83 7.02
C GLN A 693 1.56 0.53 6.37
N ASP A 694 2.77 0.78 5.88
CA ASP A 694 3.09 2.02 5.18
C ASP A 694 2.19 2.23 3.94
N LEU A 695 2.00 1.20 3.11
CA LEU A 695 1.14 1.28 1.92
C LEU A 695 -0.33 1.55 2.29
N PHE A 696 -0.82 0.96 3.39
CA PHE A 696 -2.18 1.19 3.89
C PHE A 696 -2.36 2.63 4.42
N GLU A 697 -1.46 3.11 5.28
CA GLU A 697 -1.51 4.48 5.86
C GLU A 697 -1.41 5.57 4.79
N LEU A 698 -0.79 5.25 3.65
CA LEU A 698 -0.66 6.13 2.48
C LEU A 698 -1.83 5.99 1.50
N GLY A 699 -2.81 5.13 1.79
CA GLY A 699 -4.02 4.99 0.98
C GLY A 699 -3.83 4.24 -0.34
N LEU A 700 -2.80 3.39 -0.43
CA LEU A 700 -2.46 2.64 -1.65
C LEU A 700 -3.04 1.23 -1.68
N ILE A 701 -3.26 0.63 -0.51
CA ILE A 701 -3.89 -0.69 -0.37
C ILE A 701 -4.97 -0.67 0.72
N THR A 702 -5.84 -1.68 0.69
CA THR A 702 -6.78 -1.98 1.79
C THR A 702 -6.05 -2.44 3.05
N TYR A 703 -6.79 -2.54 4.15
CA TYR A 703 -6.25 -2.94 5.44
C TYR A 703 -5.51 -4.29 5.36
N HIS A 704 -4.25 -4.28 5.79
CA HIS A 704 -3.29 -5.36 5.54
C HIS A 704 -3.30 -6.50 6.57
N ARG A 705 -4.04 -6.35 7.69
CA ARG A 705 -4.21 -7.38 8.72
C ARG A 705 -5.58 -8.05 8.56
N THR A 706 -5.67 -8.95 7.59
CA THR A 706 -6.91 -9.60 7.18
C THR A 706 -6.67 -11.07 6.89
N ASP A 707 -7.59 -11.91 7.31
CA ASP A 707 -7.67 -13.33 6.97
C ASP A 707 -8.76 -13.64 5.94
N SER A 708 -9.48 -12.61 5.50
CA SER A 708 -10.54 -12.68 4.51
C SER A 708 -10.00 -12.55 3.09
N THR A 709 -10.53 -13.36 2.17
CA THR A 709 -10.30 -13.23 0.72
C THR A 709 -11.37 -12.39 0.02
N ARG A 710 -12.37 -11.89 0.77
CA ARG A 710 -13.52 -11.14 0.23
C ARG A 710 -13.08 -9.85 -0.48
N ILE A 711 -13.70 -9.57 -1.62
CA ILE A 711 -13.55 -8.30 -2.35
C ILE A 711 -14.92 -7.62 -2.48
N SER A 712 -14.99 -6.32 -2.19
CA SER A 712 -16.22 -5.53 -2.38
C SER A 712 -16.47 -5.20 -3.85
N ASN A 713 -17.70 -4.78 -4.19
CA ASN A 713 -18.03 -4.30 -5.54
C ASN A 713 -17.13 -3.15 -5.99
N ILE A 714 -16.74 -2.29 -5.04
CA ILE A 714 -15.75 -1.24 -5.24
C ILE A 714 -14.40 -1.82 -5.62
N GLY A 715 -13.95 -2.86 -4.93
CA GLY A 715 -12.71 -3.54 -5.28
C GLY A 715 -12.77 -4.12 -6.69
N ILE A 716 -13.86 -4.82 -7.02
CA ILE A 716 -14.10 -5.39 -8.35
C ILE A 716 -14.01 -4.30 -9.43
N SER A 717 -14.61 -3.12 -9.21
CA SER A 717 -14.54 -2.01 -10.17
C SER A 717 -13.12 -1.48 -10.37
N VAL A 718 -12.25 -1.54 -9.35
CA VAL A 718 -10.82 -1.17 -9.51
C VAL A 718 -10.12 -2.09 -10.51
N ALA A 719 -10.34 -3.40 -10.44
CA ALA A 719 -9.76 -4.33 -11.41
C ALA A 719 -10.36 -4.11 -12.81
N GLU A 720 -11.68 -3.92 -12.89
CA GLU A 720 -12.38 -3.63 -14.15
C GLU A 720 -11.84 -2.37 -14.84
N SER A 721 -11.72 -1.27 -14.11
CA SER A 721 -11.18 0.00 -14.64
C SER A 721 -9.74 -0.16 -15.14
N TYR A 722 -8.90 -0.91 -14.42
CA TYR A 722 -7.54 -1.19 -14.88
C TYR A 722 -7.54 -1.98 -16.18
N LEU A 723 -8.34 -3.06 -16.28
CA LEU A 723 -8.39 -3.88 -17.49
C LEU A 723 -8.94 -3.10 -18.69
N LYS A 724 -10.01 -2.31 -18.51
CA LYS A 724 -10.52 -1.40 -19.56
C LYS A 724 -9.43 -0.45 -20.07
N SER A 725 -8.55 0.04 -19.19
CA SER A 725 -7.44 0.91 -19.57
C SER A 725 -6.36 0.24 -20.46
N LYS A 726 -6.32 -1.09 -20.51
CA LYS A 726 -5.37 -1.87 -21.33
C LYS A 726 -5.87 -2.17 -22.74
N GLN A 727 -7.01 -1.60 -23.15
CA GLN A 727 -7.58 -1.78 -24.49
C GLN A 727 -7.83 -3.26 -24.86
N VAL A 728 -8.19 -4.07 -23.86
CA VAL A 728 -8.53 -5.50 -24.02
C VAL A 728 -10.04 -5.67 -24.09
N ASP A 729 -10.50 -6.75 -24.72
CA ASP A 729 -11.92 -7.11 -24.70
C ASP A 729 -12.30 -7.61 -23.31
N ILE A 730 -12.96 -6.74 -22.54
CA ILE A 730 -13.32 -6.98 -21.14
C ILE A 730 -14.20 -8.24 -20.98
N ASN A 731 -15.05 -8.56 -21.96
CA ASN A 731 -15.96 -9.70 -21.88
C ASN A 731 -15.24 -11.04 -21.88
N LYS A 732 -14.02 -11.07 -22.44
CA LYS A 732 -13.18 -12.28 -22.51
C LYS A 732 -12.23 -12.42 -21.32
N VAL A 733 -11.76 -11.30 -20.78
CA VAL A 733 -10.67 -11.31 -19.78
C VAL A 733 -11.11 -10.95 -18.37
N PHE A 734 -12.30 -10.39 -18.16
CA PHE A 734 -12.75 -10.00 -16.82
C PHE A 734 -13.80 -10.96 -16.28
N LYS A 735 -13.47 -11.57 -15.14
CA LYS A 735 -14.38 -12.42 -14.36
C LYS A 735 -14.50 -11.85 -12.95
N PRO A 736 -15.54 -11.06 -12.66
CA PRO A 736 -15.72 -10.48 -11.33
C PRO A 736 -15.94 -11.60 -10.30
N ARG A 737 -15.12 -11.61 -9.25
CA ARG A 737 -15.20 -12.58 -8.16
C ARG A 737 -15.11 -11.87 -6.82
N THR A 738 -16.13 -12.07 -5.99
CA THR A 738 -16.14 -11.66 -4.58
C THR A 738 -15.24 -12.53 -3.71
N TRP A 739 -14.96 -13.77 -4.15
CA TRP A 739 -14.14 -14.82 -3.51
C TRP A 739 -14.67 -15.39 -2.18
N GLY A 740 -15.02 -14.54 -1.20
CA GLY A 740 -15.51 -14.94 0.11
C GLY A 740 -16.82 -14.25 0.46
N GLU A 741 -17.56 -14.82 1.41
CA GLU A 741 -18.83 -14.30 1.93
C GLU A 741 -18.72 -13.97 3.42
N GLY A 742 -19.39 -12.89 3.86
CA GLY A 742 -19.39 -12.46 5.26
C GLY A 742 -18.07 -11.84 5.75
N GLY A 743 -18.14 -11.08 6.85
CA GLY A 743 -17.00 -10.41 7.48
C GLY A 743 -16.83 -8.93 7.10
N ALA A 744 -16.41 -8.12 8.08
CA ALA A 744 -16.16 -6.68 7.90
C ALA A 744 -14.93 -6.39 7.02
N HIS A 745 -13.98 -7.32 6.96
CA HIS A 745 -12.70 -7.12 6.28
C HIS A 745 -12.70 -7.60 4.81
N GLU A 746 -12.08 -6.79 3.96
CA GLU A 746 -11.68 -7.20 2.62
C GLU A 746 -10.28 -7.84 2.63
N ALA A 747 -9.95 -8.53 1.54
CA ALA A 747 -8.59 -8.96 1.25
C ALA A 747 -7.66 -7.77 0.96
N ILE A 748 -6.35 -8.03 0.94
CA ILE A 748 -5.32 -7.06 0.63
C ILE A 748 -5.29 -6.82 -0.89
N ARG A 749 -5.69 -5.62 -1.31
CA ARG A 749 -5.73 -5.19 -2.71
C ARG A 749 -5.36 -3.71 -2.86
N PRO A 750 -5.00 -3.25 -4.06
CA PRO A 750 -4.86 -1.83 -4.36
C PRO A 750 -6.18 -1.07 -4.16
N THR A 751 -6.09 0.21 -3.81
CA THR A 751 -7.24 1.13 -3.73
C THR A 751 -7.55 1.82 -5.06
N ARG A 752 -6.58 1.83 -5.99
CA ARG A 752 -6.66 2.52 -7.29
C ARG A 752 -6.21 1.60 -8.43
N PRO A 753 -6.69 1.82 -9.67
CA PRO A 753 -6.35 1.01 -10.84
C PRO A 753 -4.95 1.36 -11.39
N LEU A 754 -3.92 1.25 -10.56
CA LEU A 754 -2.55 1.63 -10.88
C LEU A 754 -1.60 0.45 -10.65
N ASP A 755 -0.94 -0.03 -11.70
CA ASP A 755 0.20 -0.95 -11.55
C ASP A 755 1.43 -0.22 -10.97
N GLU A 756 2.48 -0.97 -10.63
CA GLU A 756 3.69 -0.41 -10.01
C GLU A 756 4.32 0.73 -10.80
N LYS A 757 4.38 0.59 -12.13
CA LYS A 757 5.00 1.58 -13.03
C LYS A 757 4.17 2.86 -13.07
N LEU A 758 2.85 2.72 -13.22
CA LEU A 758 1.92 3.86 -13.25
C LEU A 758 1.85 4.56 -11.89
N LEU A 759 1.84 3.80 -10.78
CA LEU A 759 1.88 4.38 -9.44
C LEU A 759 3.16 5.20 -9.25
N ARG A 760 4.31 4.64 -9.61
CA ARG A 760 5.59 5.32 -9.49
C ARG A 760 5.62 6.58 -10.35
N ALA A 761 5.18 6.50 -11.62
CA ALA A 761 5.06 7.65 -12.49
C ALA A 761 4.15 8.74 -11.89
N SER A 762 2.98 8.36 -11.36
CA SER A 762 2.02 9.30 -10.76
C SER A 762 2.57 10.02 -9.52
N ILE A 763 3.33 9.31 -8.67
CA ILE A 763 4.02 9.93 -7.52
C ILE A 763 5.13 10.87 -8.00
N GLU A 764 5.86 10.45 -9.03
CA GLU A 764 6.97 11.20 -9.59
C GLU A 764 6.52 12.49 -10.30
N GLU A 765 5.39 12.44 -11.02
CA GLU A 765 4.72 13.58 -11.65
C GLU A 765 4.07 14.51 -10.61
N GLY A 766 3.80 14.00 -9.40
CA GLY A 766 3.18 14.75 -8.31
C GLY A 766 1.66 14.80 -8.39
N ASP A 767 1.06 13.90 -9.19
CA ASP A 767 -0.38 13.63 -9.26
C ASP A 767 -0.85 13.01 -7.93
N ILE A 768 -0.06 12.09 -7.38
CA ILE A 768 -0.27 11.48 -6.06
C ILE A 768 0.77 12.05 -5.10
N ASP A 769 0.31 12.87 -4.14
CA ASP A 769 1.18 13.39 -3.09
C ASP A 769 1.22 12.41 -1.91
N ILE A 770 2.40 11.87 -1.63
CA ILE A 770 2.60 10.90 -0.56
C ILE A 770 3.42 11.55 0.56
N PRO A 771 2.88 11.61 1.79
CA PRO A 771 3.58 12.17 2.95
C PRO A 771 4.95 11.55 3.27
N LYS A 772 5.14 10.30 2.87
CA LYS A 772 6.32 9.46 3.11
C LYS A 772 6.90 8.95 1.79
N ARG A 773 8.23 8.98 1.66
CA ARG A 773 8.91 8.44 0.47
C ARG A 773 8.87 6.91 0.47
N LEU A 774 8.41 6.32 -0.63
CA LEU A 774 8.44 4.87 -0.85
C LEU A 774 9.85 4.39 -1.24
N THR A 775 10.23 3.20 -0.77
CA THR A 775 11.47 2.51 -1.16
C THR A 775 11.20 1.50 -2.29
N LEU A 776 12.26 0.94 -2.90
CA LEU A 776 12.10 -0.11 -3.91
C LEU A 776 11.30 -1.32 -3.40
N ASN A 777 11.51 -1.74 -2.14
CA ASN A 777 10.74 -2.85 -1.57
C ASN A 777 9.25 -2.50 -1.40
N HIS A 778 8.87 -1.23 -1.22
CA HIS A 778 7.45 -0.84 -1.23
C HIS A 778 6.82 -1.10 -2.58
N PHE A 779 7.49 -0.69 -3.66
CA PHE A 779 7.03 -0.93 -5.03
C PHE A 779 6.98 -2.43 -5.36
N ARG A 780 7.97 -3.22 -4.94
CA ARG A 780 7.97 -4.68 -5.17
C ARG A 780 6.84 -5.41 -4.43
N VAL A 781 6.56 -5.03 -3.18
CA VAL A 781 5.43 -5.61 -2.42
C VAL A 781 4.10 -5.13 -2.99
N TYR A 782 3.99 -3.85 -3.37
CA TYR A 782 2.80 -3.32 -4.05
C TYR A 782 2.53 -4.02 -5.38
N ASP A 783 3.55 -4.22 -6.23
CA ASP A 783 3.45 -4.94 -7.51
C ASP A 783 2.94 -6.37 -7.29
N LEU A 784 3.49 -7.05 -6.27
CA LEU A 784 3.05 -8.38 -5.90
C LEU A 784 1.55 -8.39 -5.55
N ILE A 785 1.11 -7.46 -4.69
CA ILE A 785 -0.30 -7.29 -4.29
C ILE A 785 -1.17 -7.00 -5.51
N PHE A 786 -0.75 -6.07 -6.35
CA PHE A 786 -1.45 -5.64 -7.55
C PHE A 786 -1.68 -6.80 -8.51
N ARG A 787 -0.61 -7.51 -8.89
CA ARG A 787 -0.69 -8.64 -9.83
C ARG A 787 -1.57 -9.75 -9.31
N ARG A 788 -1.44 -10.11 -8.02
CA ARG A 788 -2.26 -11.15 -7.40
C ARG A 788 -3.73 -10.76 -7.39
N PHE A 789 -4.03 -9.51 -7.05
CA PHE A 789 -5.40 -8.99 -7.05
C PHE A 789 -6.01 -8.96 -8.45
N VAL A 790 -5.35 -8.36 -9.45
CA VAL A 790 -5.88 -8.29 -10.82
C VAL A 790 -6.04 -9.70 -11.39
N SER A 791 -5.05 -10.58 -11.22
CA SER A 791 -5.15 -11.98 -11.67
C SER A 791 -6.32 -12.73 -11.02
N SER A 792 -6.68 -12.41 -9.78
CA SER A 792 -7.84 -13.01 -9.10
C SER A 792 -9.18 -12.70 -9.79
N GLN A 793 -9.22 -11.67 -10.64
CA GLN A 793 -10.39 -11.21 -11.40
C GLN A 793 -10.30 -11.57 -12.89
N LEU A 794 -9.32 -12.40 -13.29
CA LEU A 794 -9.15 -12.91 -14.66
C LEU A 794 -9.63 -14.36 -14.79
N PRO A 795 -9.88 -14.89 -16.00
CA PRO A 795 -9.93 -16.33 -16.23
C PRO A 795 -8.66 -17.04 -15.77
N SER A 796 -8.77 -18.33 -15.54
CA SER A 796 -7.64 -19.19 -15.22
C SER A 796 -6.61 -19.15 -16.35
N LEU A 797 -5.34 -19.38 -16.00
CA LEU A 797 -4.30 -19.59 -16.97
C LEU A 797 -4.33 -21.04 -17.44
N VAL A 798 -4.08 -21.29 -18.72
CA VAL A 798 -3.74 -22.61 -19.24
C VAL A 798 -2.24 -22.66 -19.37
N LEU A 799 -1.60 -23.48 -18.54
CA LEU A 799 -0.17 -23.73 -18.60
C LEU A 799 0.10 -24.80 -19.64
N ASN A 800 0.99 -24.50 -20.58
CA ASN A 800 1.56 -25.50 -21.46
C ASN A 800 2.76 -26.09 -20.74
N LYS A 801 2.64 -27.37 -20.38
CA LYS A 801 3.67 -28.12 -19.68
C LYS A 801 4.25 -29.19 -20.62
N GLN A 802 5.55 -29.40 -20.49
CA GLN A 802 6.24 -30.51 -21.11
C GLN A 802 6.70 -31.47 -20.00
N ILE A 803 6.24 -32.72 -20.06
CA ILE A 803 6.61 -33.80 -19.16
C ILE A 803 7.59 -34.71 -19.88
N ILE A 804 8.81 -34.76 -19.36
CA ILE A 804 9.92 -35.54 -19.93
C ILE A 804 10.17 -36.74 -19.02
N ASN A 805 9.86 -37.93 -19.52
CA ASN A 805 10.18 -39.18 -18.84
C ASN A 805 11.62 -39.57 -19.16
N ILE A 806 12.41 -39.82 -18.14
CA ILE A 806 13.84 -40.11 -18.28
C ILE A 806 14.21 -41.40 -17.53
N ARG A 807 15.13 -42.16 -18.12
CA ARG A 807 15.85 -43.24 -17.44
C ARG A 807 17.33 -42.98 -17.46
N ALA A 808 18.02 -43.38 -16.41
CA ALA A 808 19.47 -43.19 -16.29
C ALA A 808 20.15 -44.55 -16.15
N TYR A 809 21.27 -44.73 -16.83
CA TYR A 809 22.05 -45.95 -16.82
C TYR A 809 23.52 -45.65 -16.52
N SER A 810 24.16 -46.53 -15.77
CA SER A 810 25.62 -46.57 -15.64
C SER A 810 26.21 -47.46 -16.72
N LEU A 811 27.33 -47.06 -17.34
CA LEU A 811 28.04 -47.82 -18.39
C LEU A 811 29.23 -48.64 -17.84
N ASN A 812 29.34 -48.81 -16.52
CA ASN A 812 30.41 -49.61 -15.92
C ASN A 812 30.07 -51.11 -16.03
N GLU A 813 30.64 -51.77 -17.04
CA GLU A 813 30.68 -53.22 -17.35
C GLU A 813 29.32 -53.93 -17.60
N GLU A 814 28.20 -53.49 -17.02
CA GLU A 814 26.82 -53.87 -17.39
C GLU A 814 25.89 -52.64 -17.35
N LYS A 815 24.86 -52.58 -18.22
CA LYS A 815 23.88 -51.46 -18.25
C LYS A 815 22.98 -51.51 -17.01
N ILE A 816 23.47 -50.97 -15.89
CA ILE A 816 22.75 -50.92 -14.62
C ILE A 816 21.76 -49.75 -14.66
N ASP A 817 20.47 -50.05 -14.49
CA ASP A 817 19.41 -49.05 -14.36
C ASP A 817 19.53 -48.29 -13.03
N LEU A 818 19.56 -46.96 -13.10
CA LEU A 818 19.71 -46.06 -11.97
C LEU A 818 18.35 -45.46 -11.62
N LYS A 819 17.79 -45.84 -10.48
CA LYS A 819 16.56 -45.25 -9.95
C LYS A 819 16.72 -43.74 -9.71
N LEU A 820 15.99 -42.91 -10.43
CA LEU A 820 15.98 -41.47 -10.19
C LEU A 820 15.05 -41.13 -9.01
N GLU A 821 15.31 -40.04 -8.29
CA GLU A 821 14.36 -39.53 -7.28
C GLU A 821 13.09 -38.99 -7.96
N ASN A 822 13.26 -38.32 -9.10
CA ASN A 822 12.20 -37.96 -10.03
C ASN A 822 12.61 -38.44 -11.43
N ASP A 823 11.88 -39.41 -11.96
CA ASP A 823 12.00 -39.91 -13.33
C ASP A 823 11.20 -39.07 -14.34
N LYS A 824 10.49 -38.05 -13.85
CA LYS A 824 9.75 -37.06 -14.64
C LYS A 824 10.29 -35.67 -14.39
N ILE A 825 10.59 -34.95 -15.48
CA ILE A 825 10.88 -33.53 -15.44
C ILE A 825 9.66 -32.79 -16.00
N GLU A 826 9.00 -31.99 -15.16
CA GLU A 826 7.90 -31.11 -15.58
C GLU A 826 8.41 -29.70 -15.84
N LEU A 827 8.17 -29.20 -17.05
CA LEU A 827 8.60 -27.89 -17.49
C LEU A 827 7.38 -27.07 -17.90
N VAL A 828 7.15 -25.94 -17.25
CA VAL A 828 6.20 -24.94 -17.78
C VAL A 828 6.91 -24.20 -18.90
N ILE A 829 6.48 -24.44 -20.14
CA ILE A 829 7.10 -23.87 -21.35
C ILE A 829 6.34 -22.64 -21.86
N GLY A 830 5.10 -22.46 -21.41
CA GLY A 830 4.29 -21.29 -21.73
C GLY A 830 3.02 -21.25 -20.93
N TYR A 831 2.29 -20.14 -21.03
CA TYR A 831 0.98 -19.97 -20.44
C TYR A 831 0.13 -19.09 -21.35
N LYS A 832 -1.19 -19.22 -21.24
CA LYS A 832 -2.17 -18.38 -21.92
C LYS A 832 -3.41 -18.18 -21.07
N ILE A 833 -4.13 -17.09 -21.26
CA ILE A 833 -5.40 -16.86 -20.56
C ILE A 833 -6.49 -17.69 -21.26
N LYS A 834 -7.20 -18.56 -20.52
CA LYS A 834 -8.10 -19.59 -21.10
C LYS A 834 -9.15 -19.07 -22.10
N GLU A 835 -9.70 -17.89 -21.84
CA GLU A 835 -10.80 -17.30 -22.64
C GLU A 835 -10.37 -16.05 -23.42
N GLY A 836 -9.08 -15.67 -23.35
CA GLY A 836 -8.54 -14.44 -23.95
C GLY A 836 -7.08 -14.60 -24.30
N GLU A 837 -6.74 -15.69 -25.01
CA GLU A 837 -5.38 -16.08 -25.35
C GLU A 837 -4.63 -14.94 -26.06
N GLU A 838 -5.32 -14.21 -26.93
CA GLU A 838 -4.81 -13.06 -27.69
C GLU A 838 -4.33 -11.89 -26.80
N PHE A 839 -4.84 -11.80 -25.56
CA PHE A 839 -4.50 -10.72 -24.62
C PHE A 839 -3.39 -11.10 -23.64
N THR A 840 -2.88 -12.33 -23.71
CA THR A 840 -1.86 -12.83 -22.75
C THR A 840 -0.62 -11.94 -22.71
N HIS A 841 -0.09 -11.53 -23.88
CA HIS A 841 1.07 -10.64 -23.95
C HIS A 841 0.77 -9.23 -23.45
N VAL A 842 -0.41 -8.70 -23.74
CA VAL A 842 -0.84 -7.36 -23.29
C VAL A 842 -0.94 -7.31 -21.77
N LEU A 843 -1.43 -8.39 -21.16
CA LEU A 843 -1.68 -8.49 -19.72
C LEU A 843 -0.53 -9.11 -18.93
N GLU A 844 0.57 -9.55 -19.56
CA GLU A 844 1.72 -10.20 -18.90
C GLU A 844 2.24 -9.39 -17.69
N SER A 845 2.27 -8.07 -17.80
CA SER A 845 2.69 -7.19 -16.72
C SER A 845 1.72 -7.12 -15.52
N ALA A 846 0.49 -7.58 -15.69
CA ALA A 846 -0.55 -7.66 -14.65
C ALA A 846 -0.73 -9.09 -14.11
N LEU A 847 -0.17 -10.10 -14.79
CA LEU A 847 -0.28 -11.50 -14.38
C LEU A 847 0.62 -11.80 -13.19
N TYR A 848 0.06 -12.54 -12.24
CA TYR A 848 0.77 -13.14 -11.12
C TYR A 848 1.32 -14.50 -11.56
N ILE A 849 2.65 -14.59 -11.68
CA ILE A 849 3.37 -15.75 -12.20
C ILE A 849 4.30 -16.28 -11.10
N PRO A 850 3.85 -17.23 -10.25
CA PRO A 850 4.64 -17.78 -9.15
C PRO A 850 5.55 -18.94 -9.57
N PHE A 851 5.67 -19.19 -10.87
CA PHE A 851 6.43 -20.31 -11.44
C PHE A 851 7.50 -19.80 -12.41
N LYS A 852 8.46 -20.66 -12.71
CA LYS A 852 9.53 -20.38 -13.65
C LYS A 852 9.17 -20.92 -15.03
N LEU A 853 9.44 -20.13 -16.07
CA LEU A 853 9.37 -20.57 -17.47
C LEU A 853 10.67 -21.25 -17.88
N TYR A 854 10.54 -22.29 -18.68
CA TYR A 854 11.65 -23.06 -19.25
C TYR A 854 11.56 -23.06 -20.78
N SER A 855 12.70 -23.14 -21.46
CA SER A 855 12.70 -23.42 -22.89
C SER A 855 12.20 -24.84 -23.15
N PRO A 856 11.36 -25.07 -24.18
CA PRO A 856 10.94 -26.42 -24.54
C PRO A 856 12.13 -27.25 -25.06
N ILE A 857 12.04 -28.57 -24.88
CA ILE A 857 12.95 -29.53 -25.51
C ILE A 857 12.28 -30.06 -26.79
N ASP A 858 13.08 -30.27 -27.83
CA ASP A 858 12.62 -30.83 -29.10
C ASP A 858 12.14 -32.28 -28.94
N LYS A 859 11.02 -32.65 -29.59
CA LYS A 859 10.53 -34.04 -29.59
C LYS A 859 11.52 -35.02 -30.21
N SER A 860 12.42 -34.56 -31.08
CA SER A 860 13.53 -35.35 -31.62
C SER A 860 14.49 -35.87 -30.53
N ALA A 861 14.44 -35.30 -29.33
CA ALA A 861 15.20 -35.78 -28.18
C ALA A 861 14.66 -37.12 -27.63
N GLU A 862 13.43 -37.53 -27.96
CA GLU A 862 12.86 -38.82 -27.57
C GLU A 862 13.65 -39.99 -28.16
N GLY A 863 13.99 -40.96 -27.33
CA GLY A 863 14.80 -42.11 -27.70
C GLY A 863 16.32 -41.85 -27.64
N ASN A 864 16.77 -40.61 -27.66
CA ASN A 864 18.19 -40.24 -27.61
C ASN A 864 18.79 -40.43 -26.21
N GLU A 865 20.10 -40.69 -26.20
CA GLU A 865 20.91 -40.82 -24.99
C GLU A 865 21.83 -39.60 -24.85
N TYR A 866 21.82 -39.01 -23.67
CA TYR A 866 22.62 -37.83 -23.32
C TYR A 866 23.57 -38.17 -22.18
N SER A 867 24.79 -37.62 -22.23
CA SER A 867 25.74 -37.77 -21.13
C SER A 867 25.45 -36.75 -20.03
N ALA A 868 25.26 -37.21 -18.81
CA ALA A 868 25.18 -36.39 -17.62
C ALA A 868 26.44 -36.60 -16.76
N GLU A 869 27.07 -35.50 -16.36
CA GLU A 869 28.27 -35.55 -15.52
C GLU A 869 27.87 -35.50 -14.03
N VAL A 870 28.38 -36.42 -13.22
CA VAL A 870 28.22 -36.35 -11.76
C VAL A 870 29.09 -35.23 -11.20
N ILE A 871 28.50 -34.05 -11.02
CA ILE A 871 29.21 -32.86 -10.55
C ILE A 871 29.44 -32.86 -9.04
N ASN A 872 28.60 -33.55 -8.28
CA ASN A 872 28.68 -33.54 -6.82
C ASN A 872 28.06 -34.79 -6.19
N VAL A 873 28.59 -35.15 -5.02
CA VAL A 873 28.00 -36.16 -4.14
C VAL A 873 27.58 -35.45 -2.86
N ILE A 874 26.28 -35.25 -2.69
CA ILE A 874 25.74 -34.54 -1.53
C ILE A 874 25.10 -35.52 -0.56
N THR A 875 25.30 -35.28 0.73
CA THR A 875 24.45 -35.89 1.75
C THR A 875 23.44 -34.84 2.16
N ARG A 876 22.15 -35.09 1.88
CA ARG A 876 21.07 -34.17 2.27
C ARG A 876 20.02 -34.91 3.07
N SER A 877 19.31 -34.16 3.92
CA SER A 877 18.12 -34.66 4.58
C SER A 877 16.96 -34.73 3.60
N THR A 878 16.10 -35.75 3.74
CA THR A 878 14.80 -35.81 3.05
C THR A 878 13.81 -34.80 3.61
N ILE A 879 14.09 -34.25 4.79
CA ILE A 879 13.30 -33.23 5.45
C ILE A 879 13.86 -31.85 5.11
N GLN A 880 12.99 -30.87 4.86
CA GLN A 880 13.40 -29.47 4.60
C GLN A 880 13.07 -28.58 5.79
N LEU A 881 13.98 -27.66 6.11
CA LEU A 881 13.79 -26.65 7.13
C LEU A 881 12.81 -25.56 6.67
N TYR A 882 12.14 -24.91 7.61
CA TYR A 882 11.19 -23.84 7.34
C TYR A 882 11.89 -22.54 6.87
N THR A 883 11.33 -21.86 5.87
CA THR A 883 11.48 -20.40 5.70
C THR A 883 10.56 -19.65 6.67
N GLU A 884 10.71 -18.33 6.77
CA GLU A 884 9.72 -17.51 7.47
C GLU A 884 8.32 -17.67 6.84
N GLY A 885 8.23 -17.66 5.51
CA GLY A 885 6.96 -17.84 4.79
C GLY A 885 6.30 -19.20 5.05
N GLU A 886 7.06 -20.29 4.95
CA GLU A 886 6.56 -21.65 5.24
C GLU A 886 6.09 -21.78 6.70
N LEU A 887 6.78 -21.12 7.64
CA LEU A 887 6.38 -21.10 9.04
C LEU A 887 5.09 -20.30 9.27
N VAL A 888 4.87 -19.20 8.53
CA VAL A 888 3.60 -18.45 8.56
C VAL A 888 2.45 -19.29 8.02
N SER A 889 2.64 -19.97 6.89
CA SER A 889 1.63 -20.88 6.33
C SER A 889 1.30 -22.01 7.30
N GLU A 890 2.30 -22.54 8.01
CA GLU A 890 2.10 -23.57 9.03
C GLU A 890 1.32 -23.03 10.25
N MET A 891 1.62 -21.82 10.71
CA MET A 891 0.87 -21.12 11.76
C MET A 891 -0.61 -20.97 11.37
N LYS A 892 -0.90 -20.51 10.14
CA LYS A 892 -2.28 -20.37 9.64
C LYS A 892 -2.98 -21.73 9.56
N ARG A 893 -2.32 -22.75 9.01
CA ARG A 893 -2.86 -24.12 8.85
C ARG A 893 -3.24 -24.74 10.21
N LYS A 894 -2.39 -24.56 11.22
CA LYS A 894 -2.61 -25.05 12.59
C LYS A 894 -3.45 -24.10 13.45
N GLN A 895 -3.91 -22.97 12.89
CA GLN A 895 -4.71 -21.94 13.57
C GLN A 895 -4.02 -21.31 14.80
N ILE A 896 -2.69 -21.27 14.77
CA ILE A 896 -1.85 -20.69 15.84
C ILE A 896 -1.42 -19.28 15.44
N GLY A 897 -1.94 -18.29 16.15
CA GLY A 897 -1.72 -16.87 15.88
C GLY A 897 -2.83 -16.22 15.05
N ARG A 898 -2.60 -14.96 14.66
CA ARG A 898 -3.53 -14.10 13.92
C ARG A 898 -2.73 -13.20 12.95
N PRO A 899 -3.38 -12.56 11.96
CA PRO A 899 -2.74 -11.58 11.07
C PRO A 899 -1.85 -10.55 11.78
N SER A 900 -2.27 -10.09 12.96
CA SER A 900 -1.52 -9.12 13.78
C SER A 900 -0.28 -9.69 14.49
N THR A 901 -0.12 -11.02 14.60
CA THR A 901 0.96 -11.64 15.39
C THR A 901 1.95 -12.48 14.61
N TYR A 902 1.65 -12.97 13.41
CA TYR A 902 2.55 -13.89 12.68
C TYR A 902 3.99 -13.36 12.58
N ALA A 903 4.17 -12.12 12.09
CA ALA A 903 5.48 -11.50 11.97
C ALA A 903 6.13 -11.21 13.34
N THR A 904 5.33 -10.81 14.33
CA THR A 904 5.79 -10.51 15.69
C THR A 904 6.33 -11.74 16.41
N ILE A 905 5.69 -12.91 16.23
CA ILE A 905 6.15 -14.18 16.80
C ILE A 905 7.54 -14.53 16.25
N ILE A 906 7.69 -14.56 14.92
CA ILE A 906 8.96 -14.90 14.26
C ILE A 906 10.05 -13.89 14.65
N SER A 907 9.74 -12.59 14.63
CA SER A 907 10.66 -11.53 15.04
C SER A 907 11.11 -11.69 16.50
N THR A 908 10.19 -12.08 17.39
CA THR A 908 10.52 -12.33 18.80
C THR A 908 11.46 -13.52 18.96
N LEU A 909 11.18 -14.65 18.31
CA LEU A 909 12.07 -15.83 18.33
C LEU A 909 13.49 -15.49 17.85
N LYS A 910 13.61 -14.64 16.80
CA LYS A 910 14.90 -14.15 16.30
C LYS A 910 15.57 -13.18 17.28
N LYS A 911 14.84 -12.19 17.80
CA LYS A 911 15.34 -11.18 18.74
C LYS A 911 15.86 -11.82 20.04
N ARG A 912 15.16 -12.83 20.53
CA ARG A 912 15.53 -13.63 21.73
C ARG A 912 16.63 -14.66 21.45
N ARG A 913 17.08 -14.76 20.20
CA ARG A 913 18.10 -15.71 19.73
C ARG A 913 17.73 -17.18 19.94
N TYR A 914 16.44 -17.52 19.94
CA TYR A 914 15.99 -18.92 19.95
C TYR A 914 16.06 -19.54 18.57
N VAL A 915 15.82 -18.72 17.54
CA VAL A 915 15.90 -19.11 16.14
C VAL A 915 16.81 -18.12 15.42
N VAL A 916 17.60 -18.62 14.49
CA VAL A 916 18.39 -17.79 13.57
C VAL A 916 18.13 -18.22 12.14
N GLU A 917 18.33 -17.29 11.21
CA GLU A 917 18.32 -17.63 9.80
C GLU A 917 19.73 -18.06 9.38
N SER A 918 19.85 -19.26 8.83
CA SER A 918 21.11 -19.79 8.33
C SER A 918 21.60 -18.95 7.15
N LYS A 919 22.83 -18.42 7.22
CA LYS A 919 23.43 -17.64 6.12
C LYS A 919 23.54 -18.43 4.81
N THR A 920 23.78 -19.74 4.91
CA THR A 920 23.99 -20.61 3.75
C THR A 920 22.67 -21.11 3.19
N LEU A 921 21.78 -21.60 4.06
CA LEU A 921 20.53 -22.23 3.64
C LEU A 921 19.38 -21.25 3.46
N LYS A 922 19.46 -20.04 4.05
CA LYS A 922 18.35 -19.07 4.16
C LYS A 922 17.07 -19.70 4.71
N LYS A 923 17.24 -20.60 5.69
CA LYS A 923 16.19 -21.31 6.41
C LYS A 923 16.34 -21.06 7.91
N LEU A 924 15.25 -21.18 8.63
CA LEU A 924 15.19 -21.03 10.09
C LEU A 924 15.79 -22.27 10.75
N VAL A 925 16.71 -22.04 11.69
CA VAL A 925 17.31 -23.08 12.52
C VAL A 925 17.25 -22.67 13.99
N PRO A 926 16.96 -23.60 14.91
CA PRO A 926 17.00 -23.33 16.34
C PRO A 926 18.45 -23.20 16.80
N THR A 927 18.67 -22.37 17.81
CA THR A 927 19.92 -22.31 18.57
C THR A 927 19.90 -23.31 19.71
N ASP A 928 21.06 -23.60 20.31
CA ASP A 928 21.14 -24.51 21.46
C ASP A 928 20.28 -24.02 22.64
N ILE A 929 20.35 -22.72 22.95
CA ILE A 929 19.50 -22.13 23.98
C ILE A 929 18.01 -22.23 23.62
N GLY A 930 17.64 -22.06 22.35
CA GLY A 930 16.26 -22.21 21.90
C GLY A 930 15.70 -23.62 22.11
N LYS A 931 16.51 -24.65 21.81
CA LYS A 931 16.13 -26.06 22.05
C LYS A 931 15.93 -26.34 23.54
N GLU A 932 16.89 -25.93 24.36
CA GLU A 932 16.82 -26.16 25.80
C GLU A 932 15.67 -25.40 26.47
N VAL A 933 15.38 -24.17 26.03
CA VAL A 933 14.19 -23.43 26.49
C VAL A 933 12.90 -24.17 26.12
N TYR A 934 12.78 -24.65 24.88
CA TYR A 934 11.62 -25.43 24.46
C TYR A 934 11.47 -26.71 25.29
N ASN A 935 12.54 -27.47 25.48
CA ASN A 935 12.54 -28.71 26.26
C ASN A 935 12.15 -28.47 27.72
N TYR A 936 12.66 -27.40 28.33
CA TYR A 936 12.28 -26.99 29.69
C TYR A 936 10.79 -26.66 29.78
N LEU A 937 10.27 -25.83 28.88
CA LEU A 937 8.86 -25.44 28.88
C LEU A 937 7.93 -26.62 28.58
N ASN A 938 8.30 -27.48 27.63
CA ASN A 938 7.49 -28.63 27.26
C ASN A 938 7.48 -29.71 28.36
N SER A 939 8.60 -29.91 29.08
CA SER A 939 8.65 -30.91 30.15
C SER A 939 7.88 -30.49 31.42
N LYS A 940 7.90 -29.20 31.78
CA LYS A 940 7.28 -28.71 33.02
C LYS A 940 5.89 -28.10 32.84
N TYR A 941 5.61 -27.52 31.68
CA TYR A 941 4.41 -26.69 31.45
C TYR A 941 3.67 -27.09 30.17
N SER A 942 3.78 -28.34 29.70
CA SER A 942 3.14 -28.84 28.45
C SER A 942 1.66 -28.49 28.33
N LEU A 943 0.88 -28.63 29.40
CA LEU A 943 -0.56 -28.35 29.40
C LEU A 943 -0.86 -26.90 29.02
N ILE A 944 0.03 -25.97 29.37
CA ILE A 944 -0.13 -24.53 29.15
C ILE A 944 0.42 -24.13 27.77
N VAL A 945 1.56 -24.71 27.37
CA VAL A 945 2.26 -24.36 26.12
C VAL A 945 1.94 -25.27 24.94
N SER A 946 0.98 -26.18 25.08
CA SER A 946 0.59 -27.11 24.02
C SER A 946 -0.08 -26.40 22.83
N GLU A 947 0.05 -27.00 21.65
CA GLU A 947 -0.61 -26.53 20.44
C GLU A 947 -2.14 -26.54 20.59
N ASP A 948 -2.71 -27.62 21.11
CA ASP A 948 -4.16 -27.80 21.25
C ASP A 948 -4.77 -26.78 22.21
N ARG A 949 -4.16 -26.59 23.39
CA ARG A 949 -4.57 -25.54 24.33
C ARG A 949 -4.49 -24.18 23.67
N THR A 950 -3.44 -23.97 22.88
CA THR A 950 -3.19 -22.68 22.25
C THR A 950 -4.26 -22.34 21.21
N SER A 951 -4.62 -23.31 20.39
CA SER A 951 -5.68 -23.17 19.39
C SER A 951 -7.05 -22.96 20.03
N ASN A 952 -7.40 -23.77 21.04
CA ASN A 952 -8.69 -23.68 21.74
C ASN A 952 -8.93 -22.31 22.38
N LEU A 953 -7.92 -21.75 23.04
CA LEU A 953 -8.04 -20.44 23.67
C LEU A 953 -8.19 -19.31 22.63
N LEU A 954 -7.47 -19.39 21.50
CA LEU A 954 -7.63 -18.44 20.41
C LEU A 954 -9.04 -18.52 19.79
N GLU A 955 -9.60 -19.72 19.66
CA GLU A 955 -10.99 -19.92 19.24
C GLU A 955 -11.97 -19.29 20.22
N LYS A 956 -11.77 -19.47 21.53
CA LYS A 956 -12.58 -18.80 22.58
C LYS A 956 -12.51 -17.27 22.46
N MET A 957 -11.32 -16.71 22.20
CA MET A 957 -11.17 -15.26 21.97
C MET A 957 -11.97 -14.80 20.75
N SER A 958 -11.94 -15.54 19.64
CA SER A 958 -12.76 -15.20 18.47
C SER A 958 -14.26 -15.35 18.75
N LYS A 959 -14.67 -16.31 19.58
CA LYS A 959 -16.07 -16.39 20.05
C LYS A 959 -16.47 -15.20 20.95
N ILE A 960 -15.53 -14.62 21.72
CA ILE A 960 -15.78 -13.36 22.45
C ILE A 960 -15.95 -12.19 21.46
N GLU A 961 -15.15 -12.12 20.39
CA GLU A 961 -15.29 -11.11 19.32
C GLU A 961 -16.69 -11.17 18.69
N ASP A 962 -17.23 -12.38 18.46
CA ASP A 962 -18.60 -12.58 17.96
C ASP A 962 -19.69 -12.30 19.02
N GLY A 963 -19.34 -12.26 20.30
CA GLY A 963 -20.27 -12.17 21.43
C GLY A 963 -20.96 -13.49 21.79
N LYS A 964 -20.37 -14.63 21.41
CA LYS A 964 -20.89 -15.99 21.68
C LYS A 964 -20.41 -16.58 23.00
N VAL A 965 -19.34 -16.04 23.60
CA VAL A 965 -18.74 -16.51 24.86
C VAL A 965 -18.53 -15.31 25.78
N ASP A 966 -18.78 -15.48 27.09
CA ASP A 966 -18.48 -14.45 28.08
C ASP A 966 -16.98 -14.38 28.37
N TYR A 967 -16.45 -13.16 28.31
CA TYR A 967 -15.04 -12.89 28.54
C TYR A 967 -14.61 -13.16 29.99
N ILE A 968 -15.54 -13.02 30.96
CA ILE A 968 -15.27 -13.27 32.38
C ILE A 968 -14.98 -14.76 32.62
N GLU A 969 -15.71 -15.66 31.97
CA GLU A 969 -15.48 -17.11 32.10
C GLU A 969 -14.09 -17.50 31.62
N VAL A 970 -13.66 -16.95 30.49
CA VAL A 970 -12.30 -17.17 29.96
C VAL A 970 -11.23 -16.58 30.89
N LEU A 971 -11.48 -15.43 31.52
CA LEU A 971 -10.56 -14.87 32.51
C LEU A 971 -10.45 -15.71 33.78
N LYS A 972 -11.54 -16.34 34.24
CA LYS A 972 -11.52 -17.29 35.37
C LYS A 972 -10.64 -18.49 35.04
N GLU A 973 -10.87 -19.10 33.89
CA GLU A 973 -10.07 -20.21 33.40
C GLU A 973 -8.57 -19.87 33.35
N LEU A 974 -8.22 -18.70 32.81
CA LEU A 974 -6.83 -18.21 32.77
C LEU A 974 -6.26 -17.97 34.18
N TYR A 975 -7.06 -17.41 35.08
CA TYR A 975 -6.65 -17.16 36.46
C TYR A 975 -6.33 -18.47 37.18
N ASP A 976 -7.19 -19.47 37.07
CA ASP A 976 -7.01 -20.78 37.68
C ASP A 976 -5.75 -21.47 37.14
N GLU A 977 -5.50 -21.38 35.82
CA GLU A 977 -4.29 -21.90 35.20
C GLU A 977 -3.02 -21.27 35.76
N ILE A 978 -2.99 -19.95 35.98
CA ILE A 978 -1.82 -19.27 36.54
C ILE A 978 -1.51 -19.74 37.95
N GLN A 979 -2.54 -20.02 38.77
CA GLN A 979 -2.36 -20.52 40.12
C GLN A 979 -1.68 -21.90 40.15
N THR A 980 -1.78 -22.68 39.06
CA THR A 980 -1.08 -23.98 38.95
C THR A 980 0.42 -23.83 38.70
N ILE A 981 0.89 -22.66 38.22
CA ILE A 981 2.30 -22.38 37.95
C ILE A 981 3.00 -21.99 39.27
N LYS A 982 3.41 -23.01 40.03
CA LYS A 982 4.21 -22.86 41.26
C LYS A 982 5.57 -22.22 40.98
#